data_AF-A0A1G1VF45-F1
#
_entry.id   AF-A0A1G1VF45-F1
#
_cell.length_a   1.000
_cell.length_b   1.000
_cell.length_c   1.000
_cell.angle_alpha   90.00
_cell.angle_beta   90.00
_cell.angle_gamma   90.00
#
_symmetry.space_group_name_H-M   'P 1'
#
loop_
_entity.id
_entity.type
_entity.pdbx_description
1 polymer ?
#
loop_
_entity_poly.entity_id
_entity_poly.type
_entity_poly.pdbx_seq_one_letter_code
_entity_poly.pdbx_strand_id
1 'polypeptide(L)'
;MNVNSPVHEVPFVGLTMVKRLKKLGIDSVLDLIYYFPFRHDDYSLTSPISQIQPGEIATIKGQIISIENVYTRSGKKIQKAVVSDGEDKLFVTWFNQPFLVKSLPQGTFVSISGKVEKFGLKKAITSPKYEKQNSAMELTQTGVHTGRLVPVYPETDGVSSKWIRSRVVKVLPKTIDQIEEFLPEEIKKENGLTGLQEAIKQMHFPENQEKLNKARERLGFDEFFEIQINTLSRKKEWKEKKLAHAISVDRDKVISLIKSLPFTLTDAQRRVLSEILQDLGKDKAMNRLLEGDVGSGKTVVAAIACYVAFLNKFQSALMSPTQILAQQHYKTLTNILAPLGVNVALVTSDQKTAKDLSSFDLIVGTHALIQKDIRFENLALVIVDEQHRFGVQQRALLSQKAKEKTPHILTMTATPIPRTVALTVYGDLDLSVIDEMPIGRQNVKTWVVPSNKRQAAYGWISQRVKDTDEQAFIVCPLIEESSFETMKSVKAASVEFERLSNKVFPNLRLGLLHGRMKPKEKEEQMQKMKEGLIDILVATPVVEVGIDIPTATIMMIETSERFGLAQLHQLRGRVGRGNKQSYCLLFSESHNSIYRLKHLENNYSGATLAELDLKLRGPGDLFGKAQHGYPQLKVGSYSDLELIKKARSAAEKLLPEIEKFPSIKKLLDKKGEIVPN
;
A
#
# COMPACT_ATOMS: atom_id res chain seq x y z
N MET A 1 -29.38 1.68 -25.87
CA MET A 1 -28.73 2.21 -24.64
C MET A 1 -27.25 2.32 -24.95
N ASN A 2 -26.68 3.51 -24.79
CA ASN A 2 -25.27 3.75 -25.08
C ASN A 2 -24.43 3.45 -23.82
N VAL A 3 -23.22 2.92 -23.95
CA VAL A 3 -22.30 2.74 -22.82
C VAL A 3 -21.96 4.06 -22.10
N ASN A 4 -21.97 5.18 -22.80
CA ASN A 4 -21.70 6.50 -22.23
C ASN A 4 -22.97 7.18 -21.66
N SER A 5 -24.14 6.54 -21.75
CA SER A 5 -25.36 7.05 -21.15
C SER A 5 -25.19 7.19 -19.62
N PRO A 6 -25.75 8.25 -19.00
CA PRO A 6 -25.80 8.37 -17.54
C PRO A 6 -26.52 7.19 -16.88
N VAL A 7 -26.10 6.81 -15.67
CA VAL A 7 -26.63 5.62 -14.98
C VAL A 7 -28.13 5.69 -14.65
N HIS A 8 -28.72 6.89 -14.62
CA HIS A 8 -30.16 7.05 -14.39
C HIS A 8 -31.04 6.54 -15.53
N GLU A 9 -30.47 6.36 -16.73
CA GLU A 9 -31.16 5.73 -17.87
C GLU A 9 -31.29 4.21 -17.71
N VAL A 10 -30.52 3.60 -16.79
CA VAL A 10 -30.62 2.17 -16.50
C VAL A 10 -32.00 1.88 -15.89
N PRO A 11 -32.72 0.85 -16.39
CA PRO A 11 -34.04 0.51 -15.86
C PRO A 11 -34.02 0.33 -14.34
N PHE A 12 -35.00 0.95 -13.68
CA PHE A 12 -35.19 0.89 -12.23
C PHE A 12 -34.05 1.52 -11.41
N VAL A 13 -33.39 2.56 -11.95
CA VAL A 13 -32.47 3.45 -11.24
C VAL A 13 -33.11 4.83 -11.06
N GLY A 14 -33.75 5.06 -9.91
CA GLY A 14 -34.32 6.37 -9.57
C GLY A 14 -33.30 7.36 -9.01
N LEU A 15 -33.67 8.64 -8.88
CA LEU A 15 -32.80 9.73 -8.41
C LEU A 15 -32.09 9.44 -7.06
N THR A 16 -32.78 8.80 -6.12
CA THR A 16 -32.19 8.39 -4.83
C THR A 16 -31.05 7.40 -5.00
N MET A 17 -31.17 6.50 -5.98
CA MET A 17 -30.17 5.48 -6.26
C MET A 17 -28.96 6.08 -6.98
N VAL A 18 -29.18 7.04 -7.89
CA VAL A 18 -28.10 7.79 -8.54
C VAL A 18 -27.16 8.41 -7.52
N LYS A 19 -27.70 9.08 -6.48
CA LYS A 19 -26.88 9.66 -5.39
C LYS A 19 -26.04 8.61 -4.65
N ARG A 20 -26.55 7.38 -4.50
CA ARG A 20 -25.84 6.29 -3.83
C ARG A 20 -24.77 5.66 -4.74
N LEU A 21 -25.08 5.46 -6.01
CA LEU A 21 -24.15 4.96 -7.03
C LEU A 21 -22.98 5.91 -7.24
N LYS A 22 -23.23 7.22 -7.18
CA LYS A 22 -22.17 8.23 -7.22
C LYS A 22 -21.15 8.09 -6.09
N LYS A 23 -21.57 7.64 -4.89
CA LYS A 23 -20.63 7.32 -3.78
C LYS A 23 -19.71 6.13 -4.09
N LEU A 24 -20.12 5.27 -5.02
CA LEU A 24 -19.34 4.14 -5.53
C LEU A 24 -18.55 4.50 -6.80
N GLY A 25 -18.58 5.76 -7.24
CA GLY A 25 -17.94 6.20 -8.49
C GLY A 25 -18.65 5.71 -9.75
N ILE A 26 -19.95 5.40 -9.67
CA ILE A 26 -20.75 4.91 -10.80
C ILE A 26 -21.67 6.04 -11.29
N ASP A 27 -21.26 6.73 -12.35
CA ASP A 27 -22.01 7.85 -12.95
C ASP A 27 -22.62 7.47 -14.31
N SER A 28 -22.01 6.54 -15.04
CA SER A 28 -22.43 6.08 -16.37
C SER A 28 -22.74 4.58 -16.43
N VAL A 29 -23.32 4.15 -17.55
CA VAL A 29 -23.52 2.72 -17.87
C VAL A 29 -22.18 1.99 -17.97
N LEU A 30 -21.16 2.63 -18.54
CA LEU A 30 -19.79 2.10 -18.61
C LEU A 30 -19.23 1.86 -17.21
N ASP A 31 -19.39 2.81 -16.29
CA ASP A 31 -18.90 2.65 -14.92
C ASP A 31 -19.57 1.47 -14.21
N LEU A 32 -20.87 1.23 -14.47
CA LEU A 32 -21.60 0.09 -13.91
C LEU A 32 -21.07 -1.25 -14.44
N ILE A 33 -20.64 -1.30 -15.70
CA ILE A 33 -20.03 -2.50 -16.32
C ILE A 33 -18.59 -2.70 -15.83
N TYR A 34 -17.83 -1.62 -15.62
CA TYR A 34 -16.48 -1.69 -15.06
C TYR A 34 -16.46 -1.74 -13.53
N TYR A 35 -17.62 -1.85 -12.88
CA TYR A 35 -17.74 -2.05 -11.44
C TYR A 35 -17.68 -3.55 -11.13
N PHE A 36 -16.46 -4.08 -11.02
CA PHE A 36 -16.25 -5.53 -10.92
C PHE A 36 -16.48 -6.10 -9.52
N PRO A 37 -16.88 -7.38 -9.42
CA PRO A 37 -16.96 -8.09 -8.15
C PRO A 37 -15.57 -8.36 -7.55
N PHE A 38 -15.43 -8.23 -6.22
CA PHE A 38 -14.17 -8.51 -5.51
C PHE A 38 -14.02 -9.99 -5.13
N ARG A 39 -15.11 -10.75 -5.13
CA ARG A 39 -15.10 -12.22 -4.96
C ARG A 39 -16.29 -12.86 -5.65
N HIS A 40 -16.25 -14.18 -5.79
CA HIS A 40 -17.34 -14.99 -6.31
C HIS A 40 -17.65 -16.09 -5.30
N ASP A 41 -18.90 -16.15 -4.84
CA ASP A 41 -19.36 -17.21 -3.94
C ASP A 41 -19.78 -18.40 -4.80
N ASP A 42 -19.19 -19.58 -4.56
CA ASP A 42 -19.51 -20.77 -5.35
C ASP A 42 -20.82 -21.42 -4.89
N TYR A 43 -21.86 -21.23 -5.70
CA TYR A 43 -23.15 -21.88 -5.57
C TYR A 43 -23.49 -22.69 -6.83
N SER A 44 -22.48 -23.05 -7.63
CA SER A 44 -22.67 -23.77 -8.90
C SER A 44 -23.23 -25.17 -8.71
N LEU A 45 -22.87 -25.82 -7.60
CA LEU A 45 -23.37 -27.16 -7.26
C LEU A 45 -24.87 -27.10 -6.97
N THR A 46 -25.66 -27.60 -7.91
CA THR A 46 -27.11 -27.79 -7.76
C THR A 46 -27.38 -29.26 -7.54
N SER A 47 -27.98 -29.61 -6.40
CA SER A 47 -28.18 -31.02 -6.01
C SER A 47 -29.57 -31.23 -5.37
N PRO A 48 -30.18 -32.40 -5.57
CA PRO A 48 -31.38 -32.81 -4.83
C PRO A 48 -31.12 -32.86 -3.31
N ILE A 49 -32.18 -32.67 -2.52
CA ILE A 49 -32.09 -32.67 -1.05
C ILE A 49 -31.61 -34.03 -0.52
N SER A 50 -31.89 -35.12 -1.23
CA SER A 50 -31.44 -36.47 -0.89
C SER A 50 -29.91 -36.60 -0.88
N GLN A 51 -29.23 -35.99 -1.84
CA GLN A 51 -27.81 -36.21 -2.12
C GLN A 51 -26.86 -35.27 -1.36
N ILE A 52 -27.35 -34.13 -0.87
CA ILE A 52 -26.52 -33.14 -0.16
C ILE A 52 -26.03 -33.64 1.20
N GLN A 53 -24.77 -33.37 1.55
CA GLN A 53 -24.19 -33.74 2.84
C GLN A 53 -24.03 -32.52 3.77
N PRO A 54 -24.15 -32.70 5.11
CA PRO A 54 -23.84 -31.65 6.06
C PRO A 54 -22.39 -31.17 5.91
N GLY A 55 -22.19 -29.85 5.85
CA GLY A 55 -20.90 -29.20 5.63
C GLY A 55 -20.73 -28.65 4.21
N GLU A 56 -21.48 -29.17 3.24
CA GLU A 56 -21.42 -28.73 1.85
C GLU A 56 -22.14 -27.39 1.63
N ILE A 57 -21.67 -26.63 0.65
CA ILE A 57 -22.38 -25.46 0.13
C ILE A 57 -23.07 -25.90 -1.16
N ALA A 58 -24.41 -25.88 -1.16
CA ALA A 58 -25.20 -26.35 -2.30
C ALA A 58 -26.36 -25.41 -2.60
N THR A 59 -26.81 -25.45 -3.85
CA THR A 59 -28.06 -24.83 -4.31
C THR A 59 -29.14 -25.89 -4.41
N ILE A 60 -30.25 -25.67 -3.71
CA ILE A 60 -31.45 -26.50 -3.75
C ILE A 60 -32.57 -25.72 -4.42
N LYS A 61 -33.25 -26.36 -5.36
CA LYS A 61 -34.40 -25.81 -6.06
C LYS A 61 -35.64 -26.59 -5.66
N GLY A 62 -36.69 -25.88 -5.26
CA GLY A 62 -37.88 -26.52 -4.71
C GLY A 62 -39.02 -25.55 -4.45
N GLN A 63 -40.06 -26.05 -3.80
CA GLN A 63 -41.26 -25.30 -3.45
C GLN A 63 -41.35 -25.10 -1.94
N ILE A 64 -41.79 -23.92 -1.51
CA ILE A 64 -42.07 -23.63 -0.10
C ILE A 64 -43.35 -24.35 0.30
N ILE A 65 -43.22 -25.32 1.20
CA ILE A 65 -44.33 -26.07 1.79
C ILE A 65 -44.98 -25.27 2.92
N SER A 66 -44.16 -24.62 3.74
CA SER A 66 -44.62 -23.82 4.87
C SER A 66 -43.60 -22.75 5.21
N ILE A 67 -44.05 -21.58 5.65
CA ILE A 67 -43.19 -20.52 6.19
C ILE A 67 -43.90 -19.81 7.35
N GLU A 68 -43.20 -19.60 8.46
CA GLU A 68 -43.77 -18.98 9.67
C GLU A 68 -42.81 -18.01 10.35
N ASN A 69 -43.37 -17.02 11.05
CA ASN A 69 -42.65 -16.11 11.93
C ASN A 69 -42.69 -16.66 13.36
N VAL A 70 -41.52 -17.00 13.90
CA VAL A 70 -41.34 -17.43 15.29
C VAL A 70 -40.68 -16.31 16.08
N TYR A 71 -41.33 -15.88 17.17
CA TYR A 71 -40.80 -14.88 18.10
C TYR A 71 -40.26 -15.60 19.33
N THR A 72 -38.97 -15.48 19.61
CA THR A 72 -38.37 -16.12 20.80
C THR A 72 -38.65 -15.29 22.05
N ARG A 73 -38.63 -15.95 23.22
CA ARG A 73 -38.73 -15.29 24.54
C ARG A 73 -37.66 -14.21 24.75
N SER A 74 -36.54 -14.29 24.05
CA SER A 74 -35.45 -13.29 24.07
C SER A 74 -35.65 -12.12 23.08
N GLY A 75 -36.84 -11.98 22.48
CA GLY A 75 -37.16 -10.92 21.52
C GLY A 75 -36.58 -11.08 20.11
N LYS A 76 -35.91 -12.20 19.80
CA LYS A 76 -35.36 -12.45 18.44
C LYS A 76 -36.48 -12.89 17.50
N LYS A 77 -36.49 -12.35 16.28
CA LYS A 77 -37.44 -12.70 15.23
C LYS A 77 -36.80 -13.74 14.32
N ILE A 78 -37.39 -14.92 14.20
CA ILE A 78 -36.88 -16.04 13.41
C ILE A 78 -37.93 -16.42 12.37
N GLN A 79 -37.51 -16.64 11.13
CA GLN A 79 -38.39 -17.10 10.05
C GLN A 79 -38.00 -18.53 9.72
N LYS A 80 -38.91 -19.48 9.92
CA LYS A 80 -38.69 -20.88 9.58
C LYS A 80 -39.50 -21.23 8.35
N ALA A 81 -38.86 -21.83 7.36
CA ALA A 81 -39.51 -22.40 6.20
C ALA A 81 -39.15 -23.87 6.02
N VAL A 82 -40.03 -24.60 5.34
CA VAL A 82 -39.76 -25.95 4.84
C VAL A 82 -39.86 -25.91 3.33
N VAL A 83 -38.80 -26.36 2.65
CA VAL A 83 -38.73 -26.42 1.20
C VAL A 83 -38.67 -27.88 0.76
N SER A 84 -39.47 -28.26 -0.23
CA SER A 84 -39.41 -29.58 -0.87
C SER A 84 -38.89 -29.48 -2.30
N ASP A 85 -38.05 -30.43 -2.71
CA ASP A 85 -37.76 -30.69 -4.14
C ASP A 85 -38.80 -31.63 -4.80
N GLY A 86 -39.72 -32.19 -4.01
CA GLY A 86 -40.78 -33.10 -4.44
C GLY A 86 -40.68 -34.46 -3.72
N GLU A 87 -39.47 -34.86 -3.34
CA GLU A 87 -39.21 -36.14 -2.66
C GLU A 87 -38.85 -35.91 -1.19
N ASP A 88 -37.95 -34.96 -0.94
CA ASP A 88 -37.38 -34.69 0.37
C ASP A 88 -37.73 -33.30 0.89
N LYS A 89 -37.44 -33.07 2.18
CA LYS A 89 -37.72 -31.80 2.88
C LYS A 89 -36.46 -31.21 3.48
N LEU A 90 -36.27 -29.91 3.26
CA LEU A 90 -35.18 -29.11 3.80
C LEU A 90 -35.72 -28.02 4.71
N PHE A 91 -35.13 -27.89 5.89
CA PHE A 91 -35.49 -26.83 6.84
C PHE A 91 -34.65 -25.58 6.57
N VAL A 92 -35.28 -24.43 6.51
CA VAL A 92 -34.60 -23.17 6.23
C VAL A 92 -34.93 -22.16 7.30
N THR A 93 -33.92 -21.49 7.83
CA THR A 93 -34.10 -20.50 8.90
C THR A 93 -33.46 -19.17 8.52
N TRP A 94 -34.20 -18.06 8.58
CA TRP A 94 -33.67 -16.71 8.51
C TRP A 94 -33.85 -15.99 9.85
N PHE A 95 -32.98 -15.02 10.14
CA PHE A 95 -33.05 -14.20 11.34
C PHE A 95 -33.41 -12.76 10.97
N ASN A 96 -34.31 -12.15 11.74
CA ASN A 96 -34.73 -10.76 11.66
C ASN A 96 -35.26 -10.31 10.28
N GLN A 97 -35.92 -11.20 9.54
CA GLN A 97 -36.49 -10.92 8.21
C GLN A 97 -38.00 -11.25 8.13
N PRO A 98 -38.86 -10.63 8.95
CA PRO A 98 -40.29 -10.96 9.03
C PRO A 98 -41.07 -10.73 7.74
N PHE A 99 -40.53 -9.92 6.82
CA PHE A 99 -41.11 -9.69 5.50
C PHE A 99 -41.11 -10.94 4.61
N LEU A 100 -40.27 -11.94 4.89
CA LEU A 100 -40.13 -13.13 4.05
C LEU A 100 -41.43 -13.92 3.94
N VAL A 101 -42.19 -14.03 5.03
CA VAL A 101 -43.50 -14.71 5.06
C VAL A 101 -44.47 -14.10 4.04
N LYS A 102 -44.43 -12.77 3.83
CA LYS A 102 -45.25 -12.09 2.82
C LYS A 102 -44.69 -12.21 1.40
N SER A 103 -43.36 -12.19 1.26
CA SER A 103 -42.71 -12.22 -0.07
C SER A 103 -42.60 -13.61 -0.69
N LEU A 104 -42.60 -14.66 0.14
CA LEU A 104 -42.42 -16.06 -0.20
C LEU A 104 -43.57 -16.90 0.35
N PRO A 105 -44.82 -16.65 -0.08
CA PRO A 105 -45.97 -17.41 0.41
C PRO A 105 -45.83 -18.90 0.08
N GLN A 106 -46.57 -19.74 0.82
CA GLN A 106 -46.68 -21.16 0.53
C GLN A 106 -47.00 -21.42 -0.95
N GLY A 107 -46.39 -22.44 -1.53
CA GLY A 107 -46.52 -22.78 -2.94
C GLY A 107 -45.56 -22.06 -3.86
N THR A 108 -44.78 -21.09 -3.36
CA THR A 108 -43.77 -20.37 -4.16
C THR A 108 -42.59 -21.27 -4.50
N PHE A 109 -42.18 -21.30 -5.76
CA PHE A 109 -40.94 -21.92 -6.21
C PHE A 109 -39.73 -21.03 -5.90
N VAL A 110 -38.70 -21.63 -5.33
CA VAL A 110 -37.50 -20.95 -4.86
C VAL A 110 -36.24 -21.74 -5.15
N SER A 111 -35.17 -21.00 -5.42
CA SER A 111 -33.80 -21.50 -5.42
C SER A 111 -33.11 -20.98 -4.16
N ILE A 112 -32.50 -21.87 -3.39
CA ILE A 112 -31.90 -21.62 -2.09
C ILE A 112 -30.46 -22.09 -2.11
N SER A 113 -29.52 -21.17 -1.86
CA SER A 113 -28.09 -21.48 -1.80
C SER A 113 -27.54 -21.15 -0.43
N GLY A 114 -26.81 -22.11 0.15
CA GLY A 114 -26.18 -21.92 1.45
C GLY A 114 -25.48 -23.18 1.95
N LYS A 115 -24.87 -23.06 3.12
CA LYS A 115 -24.21 -24.18 3.79
C LYS A 115 -25.27 -25.10 4.42
N VAL A 116 -25.22 -26.37 4.06
CA VAL A 116 -26.08 -27.41 4.63
C VAL A 116 -25.54 -27.79 5.99
N GLU A 117 -26.37 -27.67 7.02
CA GLU A 117 -26.07 -28.04 8.40
C GLU A 117 -27.03 -29.14 8.86
N LYS A 118 -26.69 -29.77 9.98
CA LYS A 118 -27.54 -30.78 10.62
C LYS A 118 -28.15 -30.17 11.88
N PHE A 119 -29.48 -30.04 11.93
CA PHE A 119 -30.21 -29.61 13.10
C PHE A 119 -31.00 -30.79 13.67
N GLY A 120 -30.43 -31.47 14.66
CA GLY A 120 -30.91 -32.76 15.16
C GLY A 120 -30.70 -33.88 14.13
N LEU A 121 -31.78 -34.51 13.67
CA LEU A 121 -31.74 -35.52 12.59
C LEU A 121 -32.02 -34.94 11.20
N LYS A 122 -32.35 -33.65 11.10
CA LYS A 122 -32.87 -33.03 9.87
C LYS A 122 -31.82 -32.14 9.21
N LYS A 123 -31.78 -32.13 7.87
CA LYS A 123 -30.94 -31.21 7.09
C LYS A 123 -31.55 -29.81 7.14
N ALA A 124 -30.72 -28.82 7.42
CA ALA A 124 -31.15 -27.43 7.55
C ALA A 124 -30.16 -26.46 6.91
N ILE A 125 -30.65 -25.31 6.44
CA ILE A 125 -29.80 -24.19 6.02
C ILE A 125 -30.19 -22.94 6.82
N THR A 126 -29.17 -22.33 7.41
CA THR A 126 -29.26 -21.10 8.22
C THR A 126 -28.84 -19.90 7.38
N SER A 127 -29.70 -18.89 7.34
CA SER A 127 -29.55 -17.65 6.57
C SER A 127 -29.15 -17.83 5.09
N PRO A 128 -29.81 -18.71 4.30
CA PRO A 128 -29.42 -18.87 2.91
C PRO A 128 -29.72 -17.65 2.05
N LYS A 129 -29.01 -17.57 0.92
CA LYS A 129 -29.40 -16.74 -0.21
C LYS A 129 -30.57 -17.41 -0.93
N TYR A 130 -31.54 -16.60 -1.36
CA TYR A 130 -32.72 -17.11 -2.02
C TYR A 130 -33.09 -16.26 -3.24
N GLU A 131 -33.71 -16.92 -4.21
CA GLU A 131 -34.25 -16.34 -5.43
C GLU A 131 -35.63 -16.94 -5.68
N LYS A 132 -36.63 -16.07 -5.87
CA LYS A 132 -37.99 -16.47 -6.21
C LYS A 132 -38.03 -16.79 -7.71
N GLN A 133 -38.71 -17.87 -8.06
CA GLN A 133 -38.96 -18.23 -9.45
C GLN A 133 -40.45 -18.09 -9.76
N ASN A 134 -40.74 -17.60 -10.96
CA ASN A 134 -42.11 -17.30 -11.38
C ASN A 134 -42.86 -18.54 -11.86
N SER A 135 -42.12 -19.58 -12.30
CA SER A 135 -42.71 -20.84 -12.77
C SER A 135 -41.82 -22.03 -12.48
N ALA A 136 -42.40 -23.24 -12.49
CA ALA A 136 -41.64 -24.49 -12.38
C ALA A 136 -40.67 -24.69 -13.56
N MET A 137 -40.94 -24.11 -14.74
CA MET A 137 -40.04 -24.16 -15.90
C MET A 137 -38.75 -23.35 -15.67
N GLU A 138 -38.76 -22.33 -14.82
CA GLU A 138 -37.56 -21.56 -14.44
C GLU A 138 -36.64 -22.33 -13.47
N LEU A 139 -37.10 -23.45 -12.88
CA LEU A 139 -36.27 -24.30 -12.00
C LEU A 139 -35.11 -24.93 -12.76
N THR A 140 -35.19 -25.04 -14.09
CA THR A 140 -34.09 -25.57 -14.90
C THR A 140 -33.04 -24.50 -15.23
N GLN A 141 -33.37 -23.21 -15.16
CA GLN A 141 -32.44 -22.12 -15.48
C GLN A 141 -31.51 -21.83 -14.30
N THR A 142 -30.28 -21.38 -14.58
CA THR A 142 -29.36 -20.88 -13.55
C THR A 142 -29.83 -19.48 -13.11
N GLY A 143 -30.05 -19.30 -11.81
CA GLY A 143 -30.52 -18.04 -11.25
C GLY A 143 -29.46 -16.94 -11.32
N VAL A 144 -29.87 -15.68 -11.19
CA VAL A 144 -28.93 -14.54 -11.16
C VAL A 144 -28.22 -14.46 -9.80
N HIS A 145 -28.82 -15.05 -8.76
CA HIS A 145 -28.36 -14.97 -7.38
C HIS A 145 -28.04 -16.33 -6.76
N THR A 146 -28.26 -17.43 -7.49
CA THR A 146 -28.13 -18.81 -7.02
C THR A 146 -27.76 -19.75 -8.18
N GLY A 147 -27.20 -20.93 -7.89
CA GLY A 147 -26.95 -21.95 -8.92
C GLY A 147 -25.80 -21.62 -9.88
N ARG A 148 -24.85 -20.76 -9.47
CA ARG A 148 -23.68 -20.36 -10.25
C ARG A 148 -22.58 -19.84 -9.33
N LEU A 149 -21.44 -19.49 -9.92
CA LEU A 149 -20.45 -18.61 -9.29
C LEU A 149 -21.06 -17.20 -9.16
N VAL A 150 -21.54 -16.85 -7.97
CA VAL A 150 -22.30 -15.61 -7.75
C VAL A 150 -21.34 -14.45 -7.46
N PRO A 151 -21.32 -13.39 -8.29
CA PRO A 151 -20.43 -12.26 -8.11
C PRO A 151 -20.83 -11.42 -6.90
N VAL A 152 -19.87 -11.09 -6.03
CA VAL A 152 -20.05 -10.23 -4.86
C VAL A 152 -19.30 -8.92 -5.09
N TYR A 153 -20.04 -7.82 -5.02
CA TYR A 153 -19.55 -6.48 -5.34
C TYR A 153 -19.28 -5.70 -4.06
N PRO A 154 -18.40 -4.68 -4.09
CA PRO A 154 -18.29 -3.78 -2.96
C PRO A 154 -19.65 -3.07 -2.74
N GLU A 155 -20.14 -3.10 -1.51
CA GLU A 155 -21.47 -2.60 -1.15
C GLU A 155 -21.38 -1.26 -0.42
N THR A 156 -22.42 -0.43 -0.53
CA THR A 156 -22.60 0.77 0.30
C THR A 156 -24.01 0.79 0.87
N ASP A 157 -24.27 1.69 1.83
CA ASP A 157 -25.60 1.82 2.42
C ASP A 157 -26.67 2.03 1.34
N GLY A 158 -27.61 1.09 1.27
CA GLY A 158 -28.68 1.08 0.28
C GLY A 158 -28.34 0.56 -1.12
N VAL A 159 -27.12 0.07 -1.38
CA VAL A 159 -26.71 -0.61 -2.63
C VAL A 159 -26.07 -1.96 -2.29
N SER A 160 -26.82 -3.04 -2.49
CA SER A 160 -26.34 -4.40 -2.27
C SER A 160 -25.81 -5.05 -3.55
N SER A 161 -24.96 -6.07 -3.42
CA SER A 161 -24.53 -6.90 -4.55
C SER A 161 -25.71 -7.52 -5.29
N LYS A 162 -26.78 -7.89 -4.56
CA LYS A 162 -28.02 -8.40 -5.16
C LYS A 162 -28.64 -7.38 -6.11
N TRP A 163 -28.68 -6.12 -5.69
CA TRP A 163 -29.20 -5.03 -6.50
C TRP A 163 -28.32 -4.81 -7.76
N ILE A 164 -27.00 -4.72 -7.59
CA ILE A 164 -26.05 -4.51 -8.70
C ILE A 164 -26.18 -5.62 -9.74
N ARG A 165 -26.14 -6.90 -9.31
CA ARG A 165 -26.35 -8.06 -10.21
C ARG A 165 -27.62 -7.94 -11.05
N SER A 166 -28.72 -7.52 -10.43
CA SER A 166 -30.02 -7.39 -11.10
C SER A 166 -30.04 -6.30 -12.18
N ARG A 167 -29.11 -5.35 -12.13
CA ARG A 167 -28.92 -4.30 -13.14
C ARG A 167 -27.93 -4.74 -14.21
N VAL A 168 -26.75 -5.21 -13.80
CA VAL A 168 -25.70 -5.66 -14.71
C VAL A 168 -26.22 -6.74 -15.66
N VAL A 169 -26.97 -7.74 -15.18
CA VAL A 169 -27.52 -8.80 -16.03
C VAL A 169 -28.44 -8.29 -17.16
N LYS A 170 -29.12 -7.15 -16.94
CA LYS A 170 -30.04 -6.56 -17.93
C LYS A 170 -29.36 -5.62 -18.91
N VAL A 171 -28.28 -4.98 -18.46
CA VAL A 171 -27.55 -3.95 -19.20
C VAL A 171 -26.46 -4.60 -20.05
N LEU A 172 -25.68 -5.50 -19.47
CA LEU A 172 -24.46 -6.05 -20.07
C LEU A 172 -24.68 -6.62 -21.49
N PRO A 173 -25.69 -7.48 -21.76
CA PRO A 173 -25.89 -8.04 -23.10
C PRO A 173 -26.25 -6.99 -24.16
N LYS A 174 -26.77 -5.82 -23.75
CA LYS A 174 -27.22 -4.76 -24.68
C LYS A 174 -26.11 -3.76 -25.02
N THR A 175 -25.03 -3.78 -24.25
CA THR A 175 -24.00 -2.73 -24.30
C THR A 175 -22.60 -3.27 -24.53
N ILE A 176 -22.37 -4.57 -24.28
CA ILE A 176 -21.04 -5.17 -24.38
C ILE A 176 -20.41 -5.06 -25.77
N ASP A 177 -21.22 -5.12 -26.84
CA ASP A 177 -20.73 -5.03 -28.21
C ASP A 177 -20.24 -3.62 -28.58
N GLN A 178 -20.58 -2.61 -27.76
CA GLN A 178 -20.09 -1.23 -27.91
C GLN A 178 -18.71 -1.02 -27.27
N ILE A 179 -18.20 -2.02 -26.52
CA ILE A 179 -16.87 -1.97 -25.91
C ILE A 179 -15.86 -2.45 -26.95
N GLU A 180 -15.04 -1.52 -27.43
CA GLU A 180 -14.00 -1.78 -28.42
C GLU A 180 -12.80 -2.49 -27.80
N GLU A 181 -12.24 -3.46 -28.51
CA GLU A 181 -10.96 -4.06 -28.16
C GLU A 181 -9.83 -3.06 -28.45
N PHE A 182 -9.04 -2.73 -27.44
CA PHE A 182 -7.94 -1.77 -27.57
C PHE A 182 -6.57 -2.46 -27.70
N LEU A 183 -6.44 -3.73 -27.32
CA LEU A 183 -5.18 -4.46 -27.47
C LEU A 183 -5.05 -5.09 -28.87
N PRO A 184 -3.90 -4.95 -29.54
CA PRO A 184 -3.63 -5.61 -30.82
C PRO A 184 -3.68 -7.14 -30.69
N GLU A 185 -4.09 -7.81 -31.77
CA GLU A 185 -4.16 -9.29 -31.82
C GLU A 185 -2.81 -9.97 -31.52
N GLU A 186 -1.71 -9.35 -31.92
CA GLU A 186 -0.35 -9.86 -31.65
C GLU A 186 -0.07 -9.95 -30.15
N ILE A 187 -0.35 -8.88 -29.39
CA ILE A 187 -0.16 -8.84 -27.94
C ILE A 187 -1.08 -9.85 -27.25
N LYS A 188 -2.33 -9.99 -27.71
CA LYS A 188 -3.27 -10.96 -27.13
C LYS A 188 -2.79 -12.39 -27.31
N LYS A 189 -2.36 -12.76 -28.53
CA LYS A 189 -1.87 -14.11 -28.82
C LYS A 189 -0.59 -14.43 -28.06
N GLU A 190 0.36 -13.50 -28.04
CA GLU A 190 1.63 -13.69 -27.33
C GLU A 190 1.44 -13.94 -25.83
N ASN A 191 0.47 -13.24 -25.22
CA ASN A 191 0.23 -13.32 -23.78
C ASN A 191 -0.89 -14.31 -23.39
N GLY A 192 -1.50 -15.00 -24.36
CA GLY A 192 -2.60 -15.95 -24.12
C GLY A 192 -3.89 -15.31 -23.61
N LEU A 193 -4.13 -14.05 -23.95
CA LEU A 193 -5.22 -13.24 -23.38
C LEU A 193 -6.55 -13.49 -24.10
N THR A 194 -7.63 -13.58 -23.33
CA THR A 194 -9.00 -13.58 -23.89
C THR A 194 -9.38 -12.18 -24.40
N GLY A 195 -10.42 -12.10 -25.24
CA GLY A 195 -10.94 -10.82 -25.73
C GLY A 195 -11.58 -10.00 -24.60
N LEU A 196 -11.48 -8.67 -24.67
CA LEU A 196 -11.99 -7.77 -23.62
C LEU A 196 -13.47 -7.99 -23.30
N GLN A 197 -14.32 -8.10 -24.32
CA GLN A 197 -15.76 -8.29 -24.15
C GLN A 197 -16.08 -9.60 -23.40
N GLU A 198 -15.36 -10.67 -23.71
CA GLU A 198 -15.52 -11.96 -23.05
C GLU A 198 -15.01 -11.92 -21.61
N ALA A 199 -13.88 -11.26 -21.35
CA ALA A 199 -13.36 -11.07 -20.00
C ALA A 199 -14.38 -10.34 -19.10
N ILE A 200 -15.00 -9.26 -19.59
CA ILE A 200 -16.02 -8.51 -18.83
C ILE A 200 -17.24 -9.39 -18.54
N LYS A 201 -17.73 -10.16 -19.53
CA LYS A 201 -18.85 -11.10 -19.35
C LYS A 201 -18.55 -12.12 -18.26
N GLN A 202 -17.40 -12.80 -18.36
CA GLN A 202 -17.00 -13.86 -17.44
C GLN A 202 -16.61 -13.32 -16.04
N MET A 203 -16.14 -12.07 -15.93
CA MET A 203 -15.88 -11.44 -14.64
C MET A 203 -17.17 -11.21 -13.84
N HIS A 204 -18.27 -10.83 -14.50
CA HIS A 204 -19.56 -10.69 -13.84
C HIS A 204 -20.30 -12.01 -13.67
N PHE A 205 -20.44 -12.79 -14.74
CA PHE A 205 -21.23 -14.02 -14.73
C PHE A 205 -20.40 -15.16 -15.33
N PRO A 206 -19.42 -15.67 -14.58
CA PRO A 206 -18.56 -16.74 -15.07
C PRO A 206 -19.32 -18.05 -15.24
N GLU A 207 -19.03 -18.74 -16.33
CA GLU A 207 -19.56 -20.10 -16.57
C GLU A 207 -18.87 -21.14 -15.67
N ASN A 208 -17.56 -20.98 -15.46
CA ASN A 208 -16.76 -21.86 -14.63
C ASN A 208 -15.52 -21.13 -14.07
N GLN A 209 -14.81 -21.79 -13.16
CA GLN A 209 -13.65 -21.22 -12.47
C GLN A 209 -12.49 -20.91 -13.43
N GLU A 210 -12.32 -21.69 -14.50
CA GLU A 210 -11.24 -21.48 -15.48
C GLU A 210 -11.47 -20.19 -16.29
N LYS A 211 -12.67 -19.98 -16.82
CA LYS A 211 -13.04 -18.76 -17.54
C LYS A 211 -12.97 -17.53 -16.64
N LEU A 212 -13.36 -17.67 -15.37
CA LEU A 212 -13.19 -16.61 -14.37
C LEU A 212 -11.72 -16.23 -14.17
N ASN A 213 -10.83 -17.22 -14.07
CA ASN A 213 -9.40 -16.96 -13.91
C ASN A 213 -8.81 -16.27 -15.15
N LYS A 214 -9.16 -16.72 -16.36
CA LYS A 214 -8.75 -16.06 -17.63
C LYS A 214 -9.28 -14.62 -17.75
N ALA A 215 -10.51 -14.38 -17.29
CA ALA A 215 -11.09 -13.04 -17.24
C ALA A 215 -10.35 -12.11 -16.27
N ARG A 216 -10.00 -12.62 -15.07
CA ARG A 216 -9.18 -11.88 -14.10
C ARG A 216 -7.79 -11.59 -14.63
N GLU A 217 -7.14 -12.55 -15.28
CA GLU A 217 -5.83 -12.34 -15.92
C GLU A 217 -5.92 -11.25 -16.98
N ARG A 218 -6.93 -11.29 -17.86
CA ARG A 218 -7.12 -10.28 -18.91
C ARG A 218 -7.37 -8.88 -18.34
N LEU A 219 -8.33 -8.74 -17.42
CA LEU A 219 -8.68 -7.42 -16.87
C LEU A 219 -7.55 -6.88 -15.98
N GLY A 220 -6.86 -7.74 -15.24
CA GLY A 220 -5.66 -7.36 -14.50
C GLY A 220 -4.50 -6.95 -15.42
N PHE A 221 -4.32 -7.64 -16.55
CA PHE A 221 -3.36 -7.26 -17.58
C PHE A 221 -3.68 -5.87 -18.12
N ASP A 222 -4.95 -5.60 -18.44
CA ASP A 222 -5.38 -4.30 -18.99
C ASP A 222 -5.05 -3.15 -18.02
N GLU A 223 -5.35 -3.31 -16.72
CA GLU A 223 -5.02 -2.30 -15.70
C GLU A 223 -3.51 -2.08 -15.59
N PHE A 224 -2.72 -3.15 -15.56
CA PHE A 224 -1.26 -3.01 -15.50
C PHE A 224 -0.69 -2.44 -16.79
N PHE A 225 -1.22 -2.82 -17.95
CA PHE A 225 -0.78 -2.30 -19.25
C PHE A 225 -1.01 -0.79 -19.34
N GLU A 226 -2.17 -0.30 -18.90
CA GLU A 226 -2.47 1.14 -18.83
C GLU A 226 -1.49 1.88 -17.90
N ILE A 227 -1.16 1.31 -16.74
CA ILE A 227 -0.16 1.88 -15.83
C ILE A 227 1.24 1.88 -16.47
N GLN A 228 1.65 0.77 -17.09
CA GLN A 228 2.98 0.60 -17.66
C GLN A 228 3.18 1.51 -18.88
N ILE A 229 2.22 1.61 -19.80
CA ILE A 229 2.34 2.44 -20.99
C ILE A 229 2.46 3.93 -20.62
N ASN A 230 1.67 4.40 -19.66
CA ASN A 230 1.76 5.77 -19.14
C ASN A 230 3.11 6.03 -18.47
N THR A 231 3.59 5.08 -17.69
CA THR A 231 4.86 5.17 -16.95
C THR A 231 6.07 5.19 -17.89
N LEU A 232 6.08 4.31 -18.90
CA LEU A 232 7.13 4.28 -19.93
C LEU A 232 7.09 5.53 -20.84
N SER A 233 5.90 6.03 -21.16
CA SER A 233 5.74 7.28 -21.91
C SER A 233 6.34 8.47 -21.14
N ARG A 234 6.02 8.61 -19.84
CA ARG A 234 6.67 9.62 -18.96
C ARG A 234 8.18 9.47 -18.89
N LYS A 235 8.69 8.23 -18.81
CA LYS A 235 10.12 7.95 -18.83
C LYS A 235 10.78 8.38 -20.14
N LYS A 236 10.08 8.22 -21.27
CA LYS A 236 10.52 8.73 -22.59
C LYS A 236 10.53 10.25 -22.62
N GLU A 237 9.43 10.90 -22.22
CA GLU A 237 9.34 12.37 -22.12
C GLU A 237 10.46 12.95 -21.25
N TRP A 238 10.77 12.31 -20.11
CA TRP A 238 11.87 12.72 -19.23
C TRP A 238 13.24 12.65 -19.94
N LYS A 239 13.49 11.56 -20.68
CA LYS A 239 14.74 11.36 -21.43
C LYS A 239 14.91 12.32 -22.60
N GLU A 240 13.85 12.97 -23.05
CA GLU A 240 13.86 13.99 -24.10
C GLU A 240 14.10 15.41 -23.54
N LYS A 241 13.96 15.60 -22.23
CA LYS A 241 14.25 16.90 -21.60
C LYS A 241 15.74 17.24 -21.70
N LYS A 242 16.02 18.51 -21.95
CA LYS A 242 17.39 19.04 -21.95
C LYS A 242 17.96 19.05 -20.53
N LEU A 243 19.15 18.48 -20.39
CA LEU A 243 19.91 18.47 -19.14
C LEU A 243 20.34 19.89 -18.75
N ALA A 244 20.26 20.21 -17.46
CA ALA A 244 20.72 21.49 -16.90
C ALA A 244 22.20 21.73 -17.15
N HIS A 245 23.02 20.80 -16.66
CA HIS A 245 24.46 20.88 -16.68
C HIS A 245 25.03 19.48 -16.92
N ALA A 246 25.89 19.33 -17.92
CA ALA A 246 26.63 18.08 -18.13
C ALA A 246 27.71 17.96 -17.05
N ILE A 247 27.79 16.80 -16.42
CA ILE A 247 28.72 16.53 -15.31
C ILE A 247 29.80 15.58 -15.82
N SER A 248 31.08 15.99 -15.69
CA SER A 248 32.21 15.10 -15.92
C SER A 248 32.59 14.39 -14.62
N VAL A 249 32.73 13.06 -14.67
CA VAL A 249 33.07 12.26 -13.48
C VAL A 249 34.58 12.02 -13.42
N ASP A 250 35.24 12.77 -12.54
CA ASP A 250 36.65 12.56 -12.18
C ASP A 250 36.77 11.37 -11.22
N ARG A 251 37.14 10.21 -11.78
CA ARG A 251 37.23 8.95 -11.01
C ARG A 251 38.32 8.98 -9.95
N ASP A 252 39.43 9.65 -10.18
CA ASP A 252 40.57 9.66 -9.25
C ASP A 252 40.21 10.45 -7.99
N LYS A 253 39.54 11.60 -8.14
CA LYS A 253 39.05 12.37 -6.99
C LYS A 253 37.94 11.64 -6.22
N VAL A 254 37.07 10.92 -6.91
CA VAL A 254 36.04 10.08 -6.26
C VAL A 254 36.70 8.95 -5.46
N ILE A 255 37.70 8.27 -6.03
CA ILE A 255 38.44 7.21 -5.32
C ILE A 255 39.18 7.78 -4.11
N SER A 256 39.77 8.98 -4.22
CA SER A 256 40.43 9.67 -3.12
C SER A 256 39.46 9.94 -1.96
N LEU A 257 38.25 10.43 -2.25
CA LEU A 257 37.18 10.59 -1.25
C LEU A 257 36.78 9.25 -0.63
N ILE A 258 36.56 8.21 -1.43
CA ILE A 258 36.19 6.89 -0.89
C ILE A 258 37.27 6.36 0.07
N LYS A 259 38.56 6.59 -0.24
CA LYS A 259 39.68 6.19 0.61
C LYS A 259 39.82 7.02 1.88
N SER A 260 39.31 8.26 1.92
CA SER A 260 39.36 9.11 3.11
C SER A 260 38.25 8.81 4.13
N LEU A 261 37.25 8.02 3.75
CA LEU A 261 36.17 7.62 4.65
C LEU A 261 36.70 6.71 5.78
N PRO A 262 36.17 6.84 7.01
CA PRO A 262 36.60 6.01 8.14
C PRO A 262 36.07 4.57 8.10
N PHE A 263 35.47 4.15 6.98
CA PHE A 263 34.88 2.84 6.76
C PHE A 263 34.98 2.45 5.28
N THR A 264 34.86 1.16 4.99
CA THR A 264 34.82 0.64 3.63
C THR A 264 33.39 0.60 3.10
N LEU A 265 33.21 0.98 1.83
CA LEU A 265 31.92 0.82 1.16
C LEU A 265 31.65 -0.66 0.88
N THR A 266 30.41 -1.08 1.11
CA THR A 266 29.91 -2.42 0.76
C THR A 266 29.82 -2.61 -0.75
N ASP A 267 29.68 -3.85 -1.22
CA ASP A 267 29.58 -4.14 -2.65
C ASP A 267 28.28 -3.57 -3.24
N ALA A 268 27.18 -3.64 -2.49
CA ALA A 268 25.93 -2.98 -2.86
C ALA A 268 26.08 -1.45 -2.99
N GLN A 269 26.77 -0.79 -2.05
CA GLN A 269 27.03 0.64 -2.12
C GLN A 269 27.90 1.01 -3.32
N ARG A 270 28.94 0.21 -3.63
CA ARG A 270 29.80 0.41 -4.81
C ARG A 270 29.03 0.25 -6.12
N ARG A 271 28.18 -0.77 -6.21
CA ARG A 271 27.31 -1.02 -7.37
C ARG A 271 26.36 0.15 -7.60
N VAL A 272 25.61 0.55 -6.56
CA VAL A 272 24.70 1.71 -6.61
C VAL A 272 25.44 3.01 -6.96
N LEU A 273 26.61 3.23 -6.37
CA LEU A 273 27.41 4.41 -6.67
C LEU A 273 27.83 4.42 -8.15
N SER A 274 28.28 3.29 -8.69
CA SER A 274 28.61 3.16 -10.12
C SER A 274 27.42 3.50 -11.02
N GLU A 275 26.22 2.99 -10.69
CA GLU A 275 24.98 3.31 -11.42
C GLU A 275 24.67 4.82 -11.41
N ILE A 276 24.78 5.47 -10.25
CA ILE A 276 24.55 6.92 -10.11
C ILE A 276 25.61 7.72 -10.87
N LEU A 277 26.89 7.40 -10.72
CA LEU A 277 27.97 8.10 -11.41
C LEU A 277 27.86 7.96 -12.93
N GLN A 278 27.48 6.77 -13.42
CA GLN A 278 27.24 6.55 -14.84
C GLN A 278 26.09 7.43 -15.35
N ASP A 279 25.02 7.59 -14.58
CA ASP A 279 23.88 8.43 -14.98
C ASP A 279 24.18 9.93 -14.89
N LEU A 280 24.97 10.37 -13.90
CA LEU A 280 25.45 11.76 -13.83
C LEU A 280 26.30 12.13 -15.05
N GLY A 281 27.08 11.18 -15.57
CA GLY A 281 27.92 11.38 -16.76
C GLY A 281 27.19 11.34 -18.11
N LYS A 282 25.87 11.13 -18.15
CA LYS A 282 25.09 11.09 -19.40
C LYS A 282 24.57 12.48 -19.78
N ASP A 283 24.30 12.68 -21.07
CA ASP A 283 23.66 13.90 -21.61
C ASP A 283 22.17 14.05 -21.28
N LYS A 284 21.63 13.17 -20.44
CA LYS A 284 20.21 13.13 -20.06
C LYS A 284 20.07 13.24 -18.54
N ALA A 285 19.07 13.97 -18.08
CA ALA A 285 18.78 14.13 -16.66
C ALA A 285 18.49 12.77 -16.01
N MET A 286 19.23 12.45 -14.95
CA MET A 286 18.98 11.27 -14.12
C MET A 286 17.65 11.42 -13.40
N ASN A 287 16.88 10.34 -13.30
CA ASN A 287 15.70 10.25 -12.46
C ASN A 287 15.67 8.90 -11.76
N ARG A 288 16.28 8.85 -10.58
CA ARG A 288 16.64 7.58 -9.91
C ARG A 288 16.09 7.52 -8.49
N LEU A 289 15.56 6.36 -8.12
CA LEU A 289 15.17 6.00 -6.77
C LEU A 289 16.24 5.13 -6.14
N LEU A 290 16.89 5.65 -5.09
CA LEU A 290 17.80 4.94 -4.22
C LEU A 290 17.02 4.37 -3.03
N GLU A 291 16.82 3.06 -3.05
CA GLU A 291 16.23 2.29 -1.98
C GLU A 291 17.33 1.66 -1.11
N GLY A 292 17.13 1.66 0.21
CA GLY A 292 17.95 0.88 1.11
C GLY A 292 17.46 1.01 2.55
N ASP A 293 17.76 0.03 3.38
CA ASP A 293 17.27 0.01 4.76
C ASP A 293 17.81 1.17 5.61
N VAL A 294 17.21 1.37 6.79
CA VAL A 294 17.67 2.40 7.74
C VAL A 294 19.10 2.10 8.17
N GLY A 295 20.02 3.02 7.86
CA GLY A 295 21.45 2.88 8.14
C GLY A 295 22.21 1.95 7.18
N SER A 296 21.68 1.70 5.97
CA SER A 296 22.42 1.05 4.88
C SER A 296 23.46 1.96 4.20
N GLY A 297 23.60 3.22 4.63
CA GLY A 297 24.60 4.16 4.11
C GLY A 297 24.16 5.02 2.91
N LYS A 298 22.85 5.17 2.66
CA LYS A 298 22.31 6.05 1.59
C LYS A 298 22.93 7.46 1.57
N THR A 299 23.11 8.08 2.74
CA THR A 299 23.69 9.43 2.86
C THR A 299 25.12 9.51 2.32
N VAL A 300 25.93 8.45 2.41
CA VAL A 300 27.30 8.44 1.89
C VAL A 300 27.30 8.42 0.37
N VAL A 301 26.42 7.63 -0.24
CA VAL A 301 26.23 7.60 -1.69
C VAL A 301 25.78 8.98 -2.20
N ALA A 302 24.83 9.62 -1.50
CA ALA A 302 24.40 10.98 -1.79
C ALA A 302 25.54 12.01 -1.65
N ALA A 303 26.37 11.89 -0.61
CA ALA A 303 27.52 12.78 -0.40
C ALA A 303 28.51 12.73 -1.56
N ILE A 304 28.83 11.53 -2.07
CA ILE A 304 29.74 11.36 -3.21
C ILE A 304 29.13 11.95 -4.48
N ALA A 305 27.82 11.76 -4.72
CA ALA A 305 27.14 12.38 -5.85
C ALA A 305 27.19 13.92 -5.79
N CYS A 306 26.97 14.52 -4.60
CA CYS A 306 27.12 15.97 -4.39
C CYS A 306 28.55 16.44 -4.63
N TYR A 307 29.55 15.67 -4.18
CA TYR A 307 30.95 16.01 -4.40
C TYR A 307 31.31 16.06 -5.89
N VAL A 308 30.77 15.13 -6.70
CA VAL A 308 30.98 15.15 -8.16
C VAL A 308 30.35 16.38 -8.81
N ALA A 309 29.17 16.80 -8.37
CA ALA A 309 28.57 18.06 -8.84
C ALA A 309 29.46 19.28 -8.47
N PHE A 310 29.98 19.31 -7.25
CA PHE A 310 30.90 20.35 -6.78
C PHE A 310 32.20 20.41 -7.60
N LEU A 311 32.79 19.26 -7.95
CA LEU A 311 34.00 19.21 -8.79
C LEU A 311 33.79 19.88 -10.16
N ASN A 312 32.55 19.94 -10.63
CA ASN A 312 32.15 20.60 -11.87
C ASN A 312 31.65 22.05 -11.64
N LYS A 313 31.84 22.61 -10.44
CA LYS A 313 31.40 23.96 -10.03
C LYS A 313 29.88 24.16 -10.08
N PHE A 314 29.13 23.09 -9.80
CA PHE A 314 27.68 23.12 -9.75
C PHE A 314 27.13 22.89 -8.34
N GLN A 315 25.94 23.44 -8.10
CA GLN A 315 25.25 23.35 -6.83
C GLN A 315 24.42 22.06 -6.73
N SER A 316 24.34 21.54 -5.51
CA SER A 316 23.44 20.45 -5.14
C SER A 316 22.44 20.92 -4.07
N ALA A 317 21.21 20.40 -4.12
CA ALA A 317 20.21 20.62 -3.07
C ALA A 317 19.76 19.27 -2.50
N LEU A 318 19.72 19.15 -1.17
CA LEU A 318 19.17 18.00 -0.46
C LEU A 318 17.96 18.43 0.36
N MET A 319 16.80 17.86 0.05
CA MET A 319 15.54 18.13 0.74
C MET A 319 15.17 16.98 1.68
N SER A 320 14.84 17.32 2.93
CA SER A 320 14.46 16.36 3.99
C SER A 320 13.10 16.72 4.61
N PRO A 321 12.27 15.74 5.00
CA PRO A 321 10.86 15.96 5.33
C PRO A 321 10.66 16.75 6.62
N THR A 322 11.68 16.81 7.47
CA THR A 322 11.63 17.48 8.77
C THR A 322 12.95 18.20 9.02
N GLN A 323 12.89 19.19 9.91
CA GLN A 323 14.08 19.93 10.35
C GLN A 323 15.12 19.03 11.02
N ILE A 324 14.67 18.05 11.82
CA ILE A 324 15.56 17.11 12.53
C ILE A 324 16.40 16.29 11.53
N LEU A 325 15.76 15.74 10.49
CA LEU A 325 16.47 15.02 9.44
C LEU A 325 17.39 15.95 8.63
N ALA A 326 16.94 17.16 8.31
CA ALA A 326 17.76 18.13 7.61
C ALA A 326 19.03 18.48 8.40
N GLN A 327 18.93 18.71 9.71
CA GLN A 327 20.08 18.95 10.59
C GLN A 327 21.03 17.75 10.66
N GLN A 328 20.49 16.53 10.69
CA GLN A 328 21.29 15.30 10.70
C GLN A 328 22.08 15.12 9.39
N HIS A 329 21.41 15.32 8.25
CA HIS A 329 22.08 15.29 6.94
C HIS A 329 23.12 16.41 6.85
N TYR A 330 22.80 17.63 7.26
CA TYR A 330 23.73 18.74 7.31
C TYR A 330 25.00 18.37 8.08
N LYS A 331 24.87 17.92 9.33
CA LYS A 331 26.02 17.53 10.15
C LYS A 331 26.86 16.43 9.49
N THR A 332 26.21 15.41 8.92
CA THR A 332 26.89 14.28 8.29
C THR A 332 27.63 14.70 7.03
N LEU A 333 26.99 15.50 6.18
CA LEU A 333 27.54 15.99 4.92
C LEU A 333 28.66 17.00 5.15
N THR A 334 28.51 17.91 6.12
CA THR A 334 29.58 18.83 6.52
C THR A 334 30.81 18.05 7.01
N ASN A 335 30.64 17.02 7.85
CA ASN A 335 31.77 16.21 8.33
C ASN A 335 32.53 15.51 7.20
N ILE A 336 31.83 15.07 6.14
CA ILE A 336 32.44 14.35 5.01
C ILE A 336 33.03 15.32 3.97
N LEU A 337 32.33 16.41 3.67
CA LEU A 337 32.60 17.24 2.48
C LEU A 337 33.33 18.56 2.79
N ALA A 338 33.16 19.14 3.97
CA ALA A 338 33.86 20.38 4.33
C ALA A 338 35.39 20.25 4.32
N PRO A 339 36.01 19.12 4.75
CA PRO A 339 37.46 18.90 4.61
C PRO A 339 37.97 18.92 3.17
N LEU A 340 37.08 18.76 2.19
CA LEU A 340 37.39 18.77 0.75
C LEU A 340 37.12 20.15 0.11
N GLY A 341 36.75 21.15 0.91
CA GLY A 341 36.47 22.51 0.46
C GLY A 341 35.03 22.78 0.01
N VAL A 342 34.10 21.85 0.26
CA VAL A 342 32.68 22.03 -0.09
C VAL A 342 31.97 22.86 0.97
N ASN A 343 31.34 23.97 0.57
CA ASN A 343 30.56 24.81 1.47
C ASN A 343 29.13 24.29 1.58
N VAL A 344 28.75 23.85 2.79
CA VAL A 344 27.43 23.27 3.09
C VAL A 344 26.58 24.27 3.87
N ALA A 345 25.36 24.55 3.40
CA ALA A 345 24.36 25.37 4.08
C ALA A 345 23.20 24.53 4.64
N LEU A 346 22.56 25.04 5.71
CA LEU A 346 21.31 24.53 6.25
C LEU A 346 20.21 25.57 6.10
N VAL A 347 19.09 25.19 5.49
CA VAL A 347 17.92 26.05 5.26
C VAL A 347 16.67 25.40 5.85
N THR A 348 16.18 25.97 6.95
CA THR A 348 14.98 25.53 7.66
C THR A 348 14.00 26.70 7.84
N SER A 349 12.73 26.40 8.13
CA SER A 349 11.67 27.41 8.30
C SER A 349 11.90 28.40 9.45
N ASP A 350 12.75 28.05 10.42
CA ASP A 350 12.89 28.78 11.68
C ASP A 350 14.12 29.69 11.72
N GLN A 351 15.00 29.61 10.72
CA GLN A 351 16.14 30.52 10.57
C GLN A 351 15.75 31.67 9.65
N LYS A 352 16.12 32.92 10.01
CA LYS A 352 16.11 34.07 9.09
C LYS A 352 17.11 33.76 7.98
N THR A 353 16.63 33.13 6.91
CA THR A 353 17.45 32.56 5.86
C THR A 353 18.27 33.63 5.15
N ALA A 354 19.55 33.33 4.88
CA ALA A 354 20.28 34.03 3.85
C ALA A 354 19.51 33.87 2.53
N LYS A 355 19.01 34.98 1.97
CA LYS A 355 18.27 34.98 0.71
C LYS A 355 19.18 34.65 -0.48
N ASP A 356 20.47 34.87 -0.31
CA ASP A 356 21.51 34.54 -1.27
C ASP A 356 22.22 33.26 -0.87
N LEU A 357 22.13 32.25 -1.72
CA LEU A 357 22.76 30.94 -1.55
C LEU A 357 23.89 30.71 -2.57
N SER A 358 24.28 31.75 -3.32
CA SER A 358 25.32 31.67 -4.37
C SER A 358 26.67 31.17 -3.85
N SER A 359 27.01 31.49 -2.60
CA SER A 359 28.28 31.11 -1.97
C SER A 359 28.35 29.65 -1.49
N PHE A 360 27.27 28.87 -1.60
CA PHE A 360 27.20 27.52 -1.10
C PHE A 360 27.13 26.48 -2.23
N ASP A 361 27.86 25.39 -2.06
CA ASP A 361 27.95 24.32 -3.05
C ASP A 361 26.87 23.25 -2.81
N LEU A 362 26.53 23.02 -1.54
CA LEU A 362 25.52 22.07 -1.12
C LEU A 362 24.54 22.73 -0.14
N ILE A 363 23.26 22.72 -0.51
CA ILE A 363 22.19 23.28 0.32
C ILE A 363 21.33 22.16 0.87
N VAL A 364 21.34 21.96 2.19
CA VAL A 364 20.49 21.00 2.89
C VAL A 364 19.31 21.75 3.50
N GLY A 365 18.10 21.23 3.34
CA GLY A 365 16.94 21.92 3.90
C GLY A 365 15.64 21.15 3.88
N THR A 366 14.59 21.82 4.34
CA THR A 366 13.22 21.27 4.33
C THR A 366 12.44 21.80 3.12
N HIS A 367 11.11 21.71 3.15
CA HIS A 367 10.20 22.39 2.23
C HIS A 367 10.50 23.88 2.03
N ALA A 368 11.22 24.52 2.97
CA ALA A 368 11.74 25.87 2.82
C ALA A 368 12.49 26.09 1.50
N LEU A 369 13.23 25.09 0.99
CA LEU A 369 14.00 25.17 -0.28
C LEU A 369 13.14 25.46 -1.51
N ILE A 370 11.84 25.19 -1.44
CA ILE A 370 10.89 25.30 -2.55
C ILE A 370 10.20 26.68 -2.55
N GLN A 371 10.32 27.46 -1.48
CA GLN A 371 9.70 28.80 -1.38
C GLN A 371 10.21 29.73 -2.49
N LYS A 372 9.34 30.62 -2.99
CA LYS A 372 9.60 31.45 -4.18
C LYS A 372 10.86 32.33 -4.08
N ASP A 373 11.26 32.70 -2.87
CA ASP A 373 12.34 33.66 -2.63
C ASP A 373 13.74 33.03 -2.69
N ILE A 374 13.84 31.69 -2.70
CA ILE A 374 15.13 30.99 -2.77
C ILE A 374 15.53 30.77 -4.23
N ARG A 375 16.68 31.33 -4.62
CA ARG A 375 17.28 31.20 -5.94
C ARG A 375 18.56 30.38 -5.88
N PHE A 376 18.70 29.45 -6.81
CA PHE A 376 19.93 28.70 -7.07
C PHE A 376 20.59 29.27 -8.32
N GLU A 377 21.92 29.23 -8.41
CA GLU A 377 22.64 29.70 -9.59
C GLU A 377 22.79 28.59 -10.64
N ASN A 378 23.47 27.50 -10.27
CA ASN A 378 23.81 26.40 -11.17
C ASN A 378 23.43 25.04 -10.56
N LEU A 379 22.13 24.87 -10.27
CA LEU A 379 21.61 23.65 -9.66
C LEU A 379 21.69 22.47 -10.66
N ALA A 380 22.59 21.52 -10.39
CA ALA A 380 22.77 20.35 -11.25
C ALA A 380 22.21 19.05 -10.65
N LEU A 381 22.12 18.95 -9.32
CA LEU A 381 21.65 17.76 -8.61
C LEU A 381 20.64 18.12 -7.52
N VAL A 382 19.50 17.45 -7.53
CA VAL A 382 18.48 17.53 -6.48
C VAL A 382 18.31 16.16 -5.84
N ILE A 383 18.49 16.10 -4.53
CA ILE A 383 18.31 14.92 -3.72
C ILE A 383 17.06 15.09 -2.85
N VAL A 384 16.14 14.13 -2.89
CA VAL A 384 14.92 14.15 -2.08
C VAL A 384 14.90 12.94 -1.16
N ASP A 385 14.96 13.14 0.15
CA ASP A 385 14.91 12.05 1.14
C ASP A 385 13.48 11.80 1.62
N GLU A 386 13.09 10.53 1.80
CA GLU A 386 11.76 10.08 2.23
C GLU A 386 10.60 10.70 1.42
N GLN A 387 10.66 10.47 0.11
CA GLN A 387 9.74 11.03 -0.89
C GLN A 387 8.24 10.94 -0.54
N HIS A 388 7.81 9.87 0.13
CA HIS A 388 6.40 9.60 0.42
C HIS A 388 5.75 10.66 1.33
N ARG A 389 6.56 11.48 2.01
CA ARG A 389 6.08 12.60 2.84
C ARG A 389 5.96 13.93 2.09
N PHE A 390 6.51 13.99 0.89
CA PHE A 390 6.51 15.17 0.04
C PHE A 390 5.48 15.02 -1.06
N GLY A 391 4.60 16.02 -1.19
CA GLY A 391 3.64 16.04 -2.28
C GLY A 391 4.39 16.12 -3.61
N VAL A 392 3.94 15.36 -4.60
CA VAL A 392 4.37 15.39 -6.01
C VAL A 392 4.71 16.80 -6.52
N GLN A 393 3.83 17.77 -6.25
CA GLN A 393 3.93 19.14 -6.77
C GLN A 393 5.22 19.85 -6.33
N GLN A 394 5.77 19.45 -5.18
CA GLN A 394 6.99 20.01 -4.60
C GLN A 394 8.25 19.58 -5.37
N ARG A 395 8.25 18.38 -5.97
CA ARG A 395 9.33 17.90 -6.86
C ARG A 395 9.36 18.68 -8.17
N ALA A 396 8.20 18.88 -8.77
CA ALA A 396 8.06 19.67 -9.99
C ALA A 396 8.55 21.12 -9.79
N LEU A 397 8.28 21.72 -8.63
CA LEU A 397 8.71 23.07 -8.30
C LEU A 397 10.24 23.22 -8.17
N LEU A 398 10.96 22.22 -7.66
CA LEU A 398 12.43 22.24 -7.62
C LEU A 398 13.04 22.08 -9.00
N SER A 399 12.48 21.20 -9.83
CA SER A 399 12.89 21.06 -11.23
C SER A 399 12.63 22.33 -12.03
N GLN A 400 11.52 23.04 -11.76
CA GLN A 400 11.20 24.33 -12.38
C GLN A 400 12.13 25.47 -11.93
N LYS A 401 12.71 25.38 -10.73
CA LYS A 401 13.71 26.36 -10.25
C LYS A 401 15.04 26.32 -11.01
N ALA A 402 15.31 25.25 -11.77
CA ALA A 402 16.48 25.13 -12.63
C ALA A 402 16.30 25.82 -14.01
N LYS A 403 15.30 26.72 -14.17
CA LYS A 403 14.94 27.39 -15.43
C LYS A 403 14.44 26.38 -16.50
N GLU A 404 14.70 26.62 -17.80
CA GLU A 404 14.25 25.77 -18.92
C GLU A 404 14.94 24.39 -18.99
N LYS A 405 15.86 24.07 -18.07
CA LYS A 405 16.64 22.84 -18.11
C LYS A 405 16.43 21.99 -16.86
N THR A 406 16.59 20.68 -16.99
CA THR A 406 16.24 19.72 -15.94
C THR A 406 17.50 19.25 -15.18
N PRO A 407 17.56 19.38 -13.84
CA PRO A 407 18.67 18.86 -13.05
C PRO A 407 18.58 17.33 -12.92
N HIS A 408 19.67 16.68 -12.51
CA HIS A 408 19.64 15.29 -12.10
C HIS A 408 18.82 15.17 -10.80
N ILE A 409 17.96 14.16 -10.72
CA ILE A 409 17.12 13.88 -9.54
C ILE A 409 17.48 12.52 -8.96
N LEU A 410 17.82 12.53 -7.67
CA LEU A 410 18.04 11.35 -6.86
C LEU A 410 17.05 11.35 -5.70
N THR A 411 16.06 10.48 -5.75
CA THR A 411 15.18 10.23 -4.62
C THR A 411 15.77 9.16 -3.73
N MET A 412 15.74 9.32 -2.40
CA MET A 412 16.07 8.29 -1.43
C MET A 412 14.84 7.87 -0.63
N THR A 413 14.76 6.58 -0.29
CA THR A 413 13.74 6.04 0.62
C THR A 413 14.36 5.03 1.57
N ALA A 414 13.99 5.08 2.85
CA ALA A 414 14.25 3.99 3.78
C ALA A 414 13.08 3.01 3.90
N THR A 415 11.94 3.35 3.31
CA THR A 415 10.80 2.44 3.24
C THR A 415 11.10 1.36 2.21
N PRO A 416 11.15 0.08 2.61
CA PRO A 416 11.31 -0.99 1.64
C PRO A 416 10.07 -1.09 0.77
N ILE A 417 10.27 -1.09 -0.54
CA ILE A 417 9.19 -1.10 -1.53
C ILE A 417 9.15 -2.49 -2.15
N PRO A 418 7.99 -3.17 -2.19
CA PRO A 418 7.88 -4.43 -2.92
C PRO A 418 8.28 -4.22 -4.38
N ARG A 419 9.06 -5.13 -4.95
CA ARG A 419 9.57 -4.98 -6.32
C ARG A 419 8.45 -4.78 -7.34
N THR A 420 7.31 -5.42 -7.13
CA THR A 420 6.11 -5.29 -7.96
C THR A 420 5.51 -3.88 -7.93
N VAL A 421 5.52 -3.23 -6.77
CA VAL A 421 5.09 -1.83 -6.61
C VAL A 421 6.10 -0.89 -7.23
N ALA A 422 7.40 -1.14 -7.05
CA ALA A 422 8.46 -0.35 -7.67
C ALA A 422 8.36 -0.38 -9.21
N LEU A 423 8.07 -1.55 -9.81
CA LEU A 423 7.92 -1.69 -11.26
C LEU A 423 6.68 -1.01 -11.84
N THR A 424 5.66 -0.75 -11.03
CA THR A 424 4.37 -0.20 -11.47
C THR A 424 4.25 1.27 -11.13
N VAL A 425 4.28 1.60 -9.85
CA VAL A 425 4.07 2.96 -9.34
C VAL A 425 5.27 3.85 -9.62
N TYR A 426 6.49 3.31 -9.47
CA TYR A 426 7.75 4.04 -9.66
C TYR A 426 8.49 3.62 -10.93
N GLY A 427 7.81 2.98 -11.88
CA GLY A 427 8.45 2.42 -13.07
C GLY A 427 9.08 3.48 -14.00
N ASP A 428 8.75 4.75 -13.81
CA ASP A 428 9.32 5.90 -14.51
C ASP A 428 10.71 6.26 -13.98
N LEU A 429 11.02 5.85 -12.74
CA LEU A 429 12.31 5.99 -12.09
C LEU A 429 13.21 4.80 -12.43
N ASP A 430 14.52 5.03 -12.49
CA ASP A 430 15.50 3.95 -12.43
C ASP A 430 15.72 3.56 -10.95
N LEU A 431 15.68 2.27 -10.63
CA LEU A 431 15.79 1.79 -9.24
C LEU A 431 17.21 1.31 -8.95
N SER A 432 17.81 1.84 -7.88
CA SER A 432 19.03 1.32 -7.25
C SER A 432 18.70 0.82 -5.85
N VAL A 433 19.04 -0.43 -5.54
CA VAL A 433 18.81 -1.01 -4.22
C VAL A 433 20.13 -1.29 -3.52
N ILE A 434 20.29 -0.77 -2.29
CA ILE A 434 21.33 -1.18 -1.35
C ILE A 434 20.76 -2.31 -0.49
N ASP A 435 21.10 -3.54 -0.86
CA ASP A 435 20.64 -4.80 -0.26
C ASP A 435 21.60 -5.37 0.79
N GLU A 436 22.66 -4.64 1.12
CA GLU A 436 23.66 -5.01 2.12
C GLU A 436 23.74 -3.97 3.25
N MET A 437 24.00 -4.46 4.46
CA MET A 437 24.27 -3.62 5.62
C MET A 437 25.78 -3.40 5.79
N PRO A 438 26.23 -2.26 6.36
CA PRO A 438 27.65 -2.00 6.61
C PRO A 438 28.31 -3.08 7.47
N ILE A 439 29.57 -3.37 7.18
CA ILE A 439 30.39 -4.36 7.89
C ILE A 439 30.49 -3.99 9.38
N GLY A 440 30.28 -4.97 10.26
CA GLY A 440 30.33 -4.79 11.72
C GLY A 440 28.98 -4.49 12.38
N ARG A 441 27.91 -4.23 11.61
CA ARG A 441 26.56 -4.07 12.17
C ARG A 441 25.98 -5.41 12.59
N GLN A 442 25.65 -5.56 13.87
CA GLN A 442 25.01 -6.78 14.39
C GLN A 442 23.51 -6.80 14.06
N ASN A 443 23.01 -7.99 13.70
CA ASN A 443 21.59 -8.18 13.44
C ASN A 443 20.77 -8.00 14.72
N VAL A 444 19.65 -7.28 14.62
CA VAL A 444 18.73 -7.08 15.74
C VAL A 444 17.96 -8.36 16.02
N LYS A 445 18.19 -8.99 17.18
CA LYS A 445 17.47 -10.20 17.61
C LYS A 445 16.00 -9.87 17.82
N THR A 446 15.13 -10.43 17.00
CA THR A 446 13.71 -10.11 17.00
C THR A 446 12.93 -11.26 17.63
N TRP A 447 12.02 -10.97 18.56
CA TRP A 447 11.20 -11.98 19.24
C TRP A 447 9.72 -11.60 19.19
N VAL A 448 8.88 -12.53 18.76
CA VAL A 448 7.43 -12.43 18.95
C VAL A 448 7.11 -12.91 20.36
N VAL A 449 6.74 -11.99 21.25
CA VAL A 449 6.52 -12.28 22.66
C VAL A 449 5.08 -12.75 22.87
N PRO A 450 4.85 -14.02 23.29
CA PRO A 450 3.50 -14.49 23.58
C PRO A 450 2.94 -13.81 24.84
N SER A 451 1.62 -13.67 24.92
CA SER A 451 0.96 -12.90 25.98
C SER A 451 1.30 -13.37 27.40
N ASN A 452 1.55 -14.67 27.60
CA ASN A 452 1.95 -15.24 28.90
C ASN A 452 3.40 -14.88 29.32
N LYS A 453 4.28 -14.51 28.38
CA LYS A 453 5.67 -14.10 28.67
C LYS A 453 5.85 -12.58 28.79
N ARG A 454 4.76 -11.80 28.71
CA ARG A 454 4.80 -10.33 28.74
C ARG A 454 5.48 -9.77 29.99
N GLN A 455 5.15 -10.29 31.18
CA GLN A 455 5.76 -9.83 32.43
C GLN A 455 7.25 -10.16 32.50
N ALA A 456 7.65 -11.36 32.05
CA ALA A 456 9.06 -11.75 31.98
C ALA A 456 9.85 -10.84 31.04
N ALA A 457 9.27 -10.44 29.90
CA ALA A 457 9.89 -9.48 28.98
C ALA A 457 10.08 -8.10 29.62
N TYR A 458 9.09 -7.58 30.37
CA TYR A 458 9.27 -6.32 31.11
C TYR A 458 10.38 -6.41 32.17
N GLY A 459 10.44 -7.51 32.92
CA GLY A 459 11.53 -7.75 33.87
C GLY A 459 12.90 -7.75 33.19
N TRP A 460 13.01 -8.41 32.04
CA TRP A 460 14.22 -8.45 31.23
C TRP A 460 14.64 -7.07 30.71
N ILE A 461 13.71 -6.25 30.21
CA ILE A 461 13.99 -4.87 29.80
C ILE A 461 14.49 -4.05 30.99
N SER A 462 13.80 -4.13 32.13
CA SER A 462 14.22 -3.37 33.32
C SER A 462 15.61 -3.76 33.81
N GLN A 463 15.96 -5.05 33.70
CA GLN A 463 17.27 -5.53 34.11
C GLN A 463 18.35 -5.00 33.16
N ARG A 464 18.15 -5.08 31.85
CA ARG A 464 19.11 -4.57 30.86
C ARG A 464 19.37 -3.07 31.00
N VAL A 465 18.31 -2.30 31.16
CA VAL A 465 18.41 -0.85 31.31
C VAL A 465 19.22 -0.47 32.56
N LYS A 466 19.03 -1.19 33.68
CA LYS A 466 19.77 -0.94 34.93
C LYS A 466 21.21 -1.44 34.91
N ASP A 467 21.43 -2.64 34.39
CA ASP A 467 22.70 -3.35 34.54
C ASP A 467 23.74 -2.90 33.49
N THR A 468 23.31 -2.42 32.32
CA THR A 468 24.22 -2.14 31.19
C THR A 468 24.14 -0.73 30.62
N ASP A 469 23.48 0.20 31.33
CA ASP A 469 23.23 1.60 30.91
C ASP A 469 22.71 1.66 29.46
N GLU A 470 21.81 0.72 29.16
CA GLU A 470 21.16 0.57 27.87
C GLU A 470 19.82 1.29 27.89
N GLN A 471 19.40 1.78 26.72
CA GLN A 471 18.15 2.52 26.60
C GLN A 471 17.14 1.77 25.71
N ALA A 472 15.85 2.01 25.96
CA ALA A 472 14.76 1.34 25.23
C ALA A 472 13.79 2.32 24.56
N PHE A 473 13.26 1.92 23.41
CA PHE A 473 12.10 2.54 22.77
C PHE A 473 10.87 1.66 22.98
N ILE A 474 9.75 2.28 23.32
CA ILE A 474 8.44 1.62 23.41
C ILE A 474 7.49 2.30 22.43
N VAL A 475 7.09 1.59 21.38
CA VAL A 475 6.21 2.13 20.33
C VAL A 475 4.78 1.65 20.56
N CYS A 476 3.87 2.60 20.70
CA CYS A 476 2.43 2.35 20.87
C CYS A 476 1.67 2.73 19.59
N PRO A 477 0.85 1.86 18.99
CA PRO A 477 0.12 2.15 17.76
C PRO A 477 -0.91 3.26 17.94
N LEU A 478 -1.23 3.92 16.82
CA LEU A 478 -2.39 4.78 16.74
C LEU A 478 -3.64 3.89 16.78
N ILE A 479 -4.61 4.23 17.63
CA ILE A 479 -5.93 3.58 17.59
C ILE A 479 -6.70 4.19 16.42
N GLU A 480 -6.85 3.43 15.33
CA GLU A 480 -7.73 3.74 14.21
C GLU A 480 -9.11 3.08 14.39
N GLU A 481 -10.13 3.86 14.73
CA GLU A 481 -11.54 3.76 14.32
C GLU A 481 -12.19 5.14 14.04
N SER A 482 -12.37 5.46 12.75
CA SER A 482 -13.26 6.46 12.11
C SER A 482 -13.09 7.97 12.41
N SER A 483 -12.54 8.70 11.43
CA SER A 483 -12.79 10.11 10.98
C SER A 483 -13.09 11.25 11.99
N PHE A 484 -12.79 11.06 13.28
CA PHE A 484 -12.79 12.12 14.32
C PHE A 484 -11.65 11.90 15.35
N GLU A 485 -10.50 11.40 14.88
CA GLU A 485 -9.65 10.46 15.64
C GLU A 485 -8.36 10.98 16.26
N THR A 486 -8.03 12.25 16.16
CA THR A 486 -6.71 12.70 16.62
C THR A 486 -6.64 12.91 18.15
N MET A 487 -7.77 12.84 18.88
CA MET A 487 -7.82 12.91 20.35
C MET A 487 -7.61 11.56 21.05
N LYS A 488 -7.94 10.42 20.41
CA LYS A 488 -7.85 9.08 21.04
C LYS A 488 -6.44 8.50 21.02
N SER A 489 -5.65 8.78 19.98
CA SER A 489 -4.27 8.26 19.84
C SER A 489 -3.28 8.86 20.85
N VAL A 490 -3.41 10.15 21.17
CA VAL A 490 -2.61 10.81 22.22
C VAL A 490 -3.00 10.30 23.61
N LYS A 491 -4.29 10.02 23.83
CA LYS A 491 -4.75 9.38 25.07
C LYS A 491 -4.14 7.98 25.23
N ALA A 492 -4.06 7.17 24.17
CA ALA A 492 -3.48 5.83 24.24
C ALA A 492 -2.00 5.83 24.66
N ALA A 493 -1.15 6.63 24.00
CA ALA A 493 0.27 6.72 24.36
C ALA A 493 0.51 7.34 25.74
N SER A 494 -0.31 8.31 26.15
CA SER A 494 -0.22 8.93 27.48
C SER A 494 -0.69 8.00 28.59
N VAL A 495 -1.81 7.28 28.37
CA VAL A 495 -2.32 6.26 29.31
C VAL A 495 -1.32 5.11 29.43
N GLU A 496 -0.73 4.68 28.32
CA GLU A 496 0.27 3.62 28.34
C GLU A 496 1.57 4.09 28.99
N PHE A 497 1.98 5.34 28.77
CA PHE A 497 3.10 5.95 29.49
C PHE A 497 2.85 6.00 31.00
N GLU A 498 1.66 6.41 31.45
CA GLU A 498 1.30 6.41 32.87
C GLU A 498 1.29 4.98 33.45
N ARG A 499 0.76 4.00 32.71
CA ARG A 499 0.77 2.59 33.11
C ARG A 499 2.20 2.06 33.24
N LEU A 500 3.04 2.31 32.24
CA LEU A 500 4.42 1.86 32.20
C LEU A 500 5.24 2.54 33.29
N SER A 501 5.09 3.85 33.47
CA SER A 501 5.81 4.61 34.50
C SER A 501 5.39 4.23 35.91
N ASN A 502 4.09 4.07 36.18
CA ASN A 502 3.64 3.82 37.55
C ASN A 502 3.65 2.33 37.97
N LYS A 503 3.40 1.41 37.03
CA LYS A 503 3.16 -0.02 37.36
C LYS A 503 4.24 -0.97 36.87
N VAL A 504 4.90 -0.68 35.75
CA VAL A 504 5.81 -1.64 35.10
C VAL A 504 7.27 -1.27 35.36
N PHE A 505 7.61 0.01 35.22
CA PHE A 505 8.95 0.56 35.33
C PHE A 505 9.01 1.72 36.35
N PRO A 506 8.56 1.55 37.61
CA PRO A 506 8.52 2.62 38.60
C PRO A 506 9.89 3.18 38.97
N ASN A 507 10.95 2.41 38.73
CA ASN A 507 12.32 2.75 39.11
C ASN A 507 13.17 3.20 37.91
N LEU A 508 12.56 3.55 36.78
CA LEU A 508 13.24 4.00 35.57
C LEU A 508 12.72 5.36 35.13
N ARG A 509 13.57 6.13 34.44
CA ARG A 509 13.23 7.46 33.92
C ARG A 509 12.58 7.30 32.56
N LEU A 510 11.26 7.50 32.50
CA LEU A 510 10.51 7.39 31.25
C LEU A 510 10.29 8.78 30.62
N GLY A 511 10.43 8.86 29.30
CA GLY A 511 10.05 10.01 28.49
C GLY A 511 8.87 9.69 27.58
N LEU A 512 8.11 10.71 27.19
CA LEU A 512 6.97 10.58 26.27
C LEU A 512 7.25 11.38 25.00
N LEU A 513 6.99 10.77 23.84
CA LEU A 513 7.09 11.43 22.55
C LEU A 513 5.90 11.12 21.65
N HIS A 514 5.04 12.10 21.41
CA HIS A 514 3.88 11.94 20.52
C HIS A 514 3.79 13.02 19.44
N GLY A 515 3.07 12.70 18.36
CA GLY A 515 2.94 13.58 17.18
C GLY A 515 2.49 15.02 17.46
N ARG A 516 1.65 15.25 18.49
CA ARG A 516 1.16 16.58 18.88
C ARG A 516 2.10 17.45 19.73
N MET A 517 3.22 16.93 20.24
CA MET A 517 4.15 17.75 21.02
C MET A 517 4.74 18.85 20.14
N LYS A 518 5.03 20.02 20.73
CA LYS A 518 5.67 21.11 19.98
C LYS A 518 7.06 20.66 19.52
N PRO A 519 7.55 21.13 18.36
CA PRO A 519 8.87 20.75 17.84
C PRO A 519 9.99 20.88 18.89
N LYS A 520 10.01 21.99 19.63
CA LYS A 520 10.97 22.25 20.71
C LYS A 520 10.90 21.23 21.85
N GLU A 521 9.70 20.80 22.24
CA GLU A 521 9.51 19.79 23.30
C GLU A 521 9.99 18.41 22.85
N LYS A 522 9.75 18.05 21.57
CA LYS A 522 10.27 16.81 20.99
C LYS A 522 11.79 16.81 20.98
N GLU A 523 12.40 17.91 20.53
CA GLU A 523 13.85 18.07 20.52
C GLU A 523 14.44 17.95 21.93
N GLU A 524 13.80 18.56 22.93
CA GLU A 524 14.23 18.47 24.33
C GLU A 524 14.17 17.03 24.87
N GLN A 525 13.07 16.30 24.64
CA GLN A 525 12.98 14.88 25.03
C GLN A 525 14.04 14.03 24.34
N MET A 526 14.29 14.29 23.05
CA MET A 526 15.32 13.58 22.30
C MET A 526 16.73 13.86 22.80
N GLN A 527 17.01 15.11 23.16
CA GLN A 527 18.29 15.52 23.72
C GLN A 527 18.51 14.87 25.10
N LYS A 528 17.50 14.88 25.97
CA LYS A 528 17.51 14.19 27.26
C LYS A 528 17.79 12.69 27.11
N MET A 529 17.16 12.05 26.12
CA MET A 529 17.43 10.65 25.81
C MET A 529 18.89 10.46 25.37
N LYS A 530 19.41 11.30 24.48
CA LYS A 530 20.80 11.19 24.01
C LYS A 530 21.84 11.42 25.11
N GLU A 531 21.51 12.24 26.11
CA GLU A 531 22.35 12.53 27.28
C GLU A 531 22.23 11.46 28.38
N GLY A 532 21.38 10.43 28.20
CA GLY A 532 21.17 9.39 29.21
C GLY A 532 20.34 9.86 30.41
N LEU A 533 19.55 10.93 30.27
CA LEU A 533 18.62 11.41 31.30
C LEU A 533 17.27 10.68 31.29
N ILE A 534 16.95 10.01 30.18
CA ILE A 534 15.77 9.17 30.00
C ILE A 534 16.27 7.77 29.70
N ASP A 535 15.73 6.77 30.37
CA ASP A 535 16.08 5.37 30.17
C ASP A 535 15.22 4.71 29.09
N ILE A 536 13.92 5.06 29.09
CA ILE A 536 12.93 4.49 28.19
C ILE A 536 12.09 5.61 27.55
N LEU A 537 12.05 5.65 26.22
CA LEU A 537 11.19 6.59 25.49
C LEU A 537 9.94 5.90 24.94
N VAL A 538 8.77 6.32 25.44
CA VAL A 538 7.46 5.85 24.96
C VAL A 538 7.01 6.76 23.82
N ALA A 539 6.75 6.19 22.64
CA ALA A 539 6.49 6.95 21.44
C ALA A 539 5.30 6.43 20.60
N THR A 540 4.61 7.34 19.92
CA THR A 540 3.69 6.98 18.81
C THR A 540 4.47 6.71 17.52
N PRO A 541 3.92 5.98 16.54
CA PRO A 541 4.64 5.58 15.32
C PRO A 541 4.98 6.76 14.41
N VAL A 542 4.23 7.87 14.57
CA VAL A 542 4.45 9.15 13.88
C VAL A 542 5.85 9.73 14.15
N VAL A 543 6.58 9.16 15.10
CA VAL A 543 8.00 9.45 15.35
C VAL A 543 8.86 8.63 14.38
N GLU A 544 8.64 8.86 13.09
CA GLU A 544 9.30 8.18 11.96
C GLU A 544 10.65 8.83 11.58
N VAL A 545 11.14 9.81 12.36
CA VAL A 545 12.09 10.81 11.89
C VAL A 545 13.48 10.62 12.50
N GLY A 546 14.40 9.99 11.76
CA GLY A 546 15.85 10.25 11.83
C GLY A 546 16.65 9.86 13.09
N ILE A 547 16.01 9.56 14.20
CA ILE A 547 16.66 9.43 15.51
C ILE A 547 17.81 8.41 15.48
N ASP A 548 19.01 8.89 15.79
CA ASP A 548 20.24 8.13 15.97
C ASP A 548 20.66 8.19 17.44
N ILE A 549 20.33 7.14 18.19
CA ILE A 549 20.76 6.97 19.58
C ILE A 549 21.53 5.65 19.67
N PRO A 550 22.88 5.69 19.63
CA PRO A 550 23.71 4.48 19.65
C PRO A 550 23.53 3.60 20.89
N THR A 551 23.14 4.20 22.01
CA THR A 551 22.87 3.57 23.32
C THR A 551 21.49 2.90 23.38
N ALA A 552 20.61 3.17 22.42
CA ALA A 552 19.31 2.52 22.36
C ALA A 552 19.41 1.13 21.70
N THR A 553 19.40 0.10 22.54
CA THR A 553 19.59 -1.30 22.14
C THR A 553 18.28 -2.09 22.10
N ILE A 554 17.21 -1.60 22.74
CA ILE A 554 15.94 -2.32 22.88
C ILE A 554 14.82 -1.56 22.16
N MET A 555 14.10 -2.25 21.28
CA MET A 555 12.86 -1.80 20.64
C MET A 555 11.71 -2.69 21.11
N MET A 556 10.67 -2.13 21.70
CA MET A 556 9.45 -2.84 22.08
C MET A 556 8.27 -2.24 21.34
N ILE A 557 7.48 -3.06 20.66
CA ILE A 557 6.34 -2.60 19.86
C ILE A 557 5.07 -3.23 20.42
N GLU A 558 4.19 -2.38 20.97
CA GLU A 558 2.89 -2.78 21.48
C GLU A 558 1.90 -3.01 20.32
N THR A 559 0.98 -3.96 20.49
CA THR A 559 -0.06 -4.34 19.49
C THR A 559 0.48 -4.37 18.05
N SER A 560 1.57 -5.11 17.85
CA SER A 560 2.36 -5.19 16.61
C SER A 560 1.54 -5.58 15.39
N GLU A 561 0.40 -6.27 15.58
CA GLU A 561 -0.52 -6.64 14.52
C GLU A 561 -1.11 -5.46 13.75
N ARG A 562 -1.17 -4.27 14.36
CA ARG A 562 -1.68 -3.04 13.72
C ARG A 562 -0.72 -2.49 12.66
N PHE A 563 0.56 -2.82 12.75
CA PHE A 563 1.59 -2.32 11.82
C PHE A 563 1.82 -3.24 10.63
N GLY A 564 2.11 -2.66 9.46
CA GLY A 564 2.65 -3.41 8.31
C GLY A 564 4.03 -4.00 8.63
N LEU A 565 4.39 -5.14 8.03
CA LEU A 565 5.72 -5.73 8.23
C LEU A 565 6.86 -4.79 7.81
N ALA A 566 6.65 -4.00 6.75
CA ALA A 566 7.62 -3.00 6.30
C ALA A 566 7.83 -1.89 7.36
N GLN A 567 6.76 -1.43 8.02
CA GLN A 567 6.84 -0.46 9.11
C GLN A 567 7.55 -1.03 10.34
N LEU A 568 7.21 -2.28 10.71
CA LEU A 568 7.89 -2.97 11.82
C LEU A 568 9.39 -3.16 11.55
N HIS A 569 9.77 -3.45 10.29
CA HIS A 569 11.17 -3.51 9.88
C HIS A 569 11.89 -2.17 10.03
N GLN A 570 11.25 -1.07 9.63
CA GLN A 570 11.82 0.26 9.83
C GLN A 570 12.02 0.59 11.31
N LEU A 571 11.04 0.27 12.16
CA LEU A 571 11.14 0.45 13.61
C LEU A 571 12.27 -0.42 14.19
N ARG A 572 12.35 -1.70 13.79
CA ARG A 572 13.47 -2.58 14.13
C ARG A 572 14.83 -1.98 13.77
N GLY A 573 14.93 -1.36 12.58
CA GLY A 573 16.16 -0.73 12.09
C GLY A 573 16.57 0.56 12.81
N ARG A 574 15.75 1.10 13.71
CA ARG A 574 16.08 2.29 14.52
C ARG A 574 17.01 1.97 15.70
N VAL A 575 17.06 0.72 16.14
CA VAL A 575 18.02 0.23 17.15
C VAL A 575 19.18 -0.51 16.48
N GLY A 576 20.25 -0.79 17.22
CA GLY A 576 21.43 -1.49 16.69
C GLY A 576 22.33 -0.61 15.84
N ARG A 577 22.55 0.62 16.30
CA ARG A 577 23.53 1.55 15.71
C ARG A 577 24.90 1.54 16.39
N GLY A 578 24.97 1.05 17.63
CA GLY A 578 26.23 0.82 18.35
C GLY A 578 26.78 -0.60 18.17
N ASN A 579 27.88 -0.89 18.85
CA ASN A 579 28.53 -2.22 18.83
C ASN A 579 27.85 -3.26 19.75
N LYS A 580 26.84 -2.85 20.51
CA LYS A 580 26.07 -3.73 21.42
C LYS A 580 24.99 -4.48 20.66
N GLN A 581 24.78 -5.75 21.02
CA GLN A 581 23.68 -6.57 20.51
C GLN A 581 22.35 -5.91 20.85
N SER A 582 21.53 -5.67 19.83
CA SER A 582 20.21 -5.04 19.97
C SER A 582 19.07 -6.05 19.82
N TYR A 583 17.91 -5.70 20.36
CA TYR A 583 16.75 -6.57 20.49
C TYR A 583 15.47 -5.85 20.06
N CYS A 584 14.57 -6.57 19.40
CA CYS A 584 13.25 -6.09 18.99
C CYS A 584 12.18 -7.04 19.52
N LEU A 585 11.30 -6.56 20.40
CA LEU A 585 10.25 -7.35 21.03
C LEU A 585 8.89 -6.93 20.45
N LEU A 586 8.20 -7.88 19.82
CA LEU A 586 6.90 -7.68 19.19
C LEU A 586 5.81 -8.24 20.08
N PHE A 587 4.95 -7.38 20.61
CA PHE A 587 3.84 -7.77 21.46
C PHE A 587 2.57 -7.81 20.62
N SER A 588 1.75 -8.85 20.77
CA SER A 588 0.50 -9.00 20.03
C SER A 588 -0.65 -9.44 20.93
N GLU A 589 -1.85 -8.92 20.68
CA GLU A 589 -3.07 -9.30 21.41
C GLU A 589 -3.90 -10.33 20.63
N SER A 590 -3.64 -10.47 19.32
CA SER A 590 -4.32 -11.42 18.44
C SER A 590 -3.47 -12.66 18.15
N HIS A 591 -4.08 -13.85 18.28
CA HIS A 591 -3.41 -15.11 17.94
C HIS A 591 -3.23 -15.33 16.43
N ASN A 592 -4.15 -14.81 15.60
CA ASN A 592 -4.11 -14.96 14.14
C ASN A 592 -2.97 -14.17 13.50
N SER A 593 -2.50 -13.09 14.16
CA SER A 593 -1.41 -12.23 13.66
C SER A 593 -0.02 -12.77 13.95
N ILE A 594 0.13 -13.78 14.82
CA ILE A 594 1.42 -14.34 15.21
C ILE A 594 2.16 -14.93 14.00
N TYR A 595 1.44 -15.63 13.12
CA TYR A 595 2.02 -16.21 11.91
C TYR A 595 2.70 -15.14 11.04
N ARG A 596 2.02 -13.99 10.86
CA ARG A 596 2.57 -12.84 10.13
C ARG A 596 3.82 -12.27 10.82
N LEU A 597 3.75 -12.04 12.12
CA LEU A 597 4.86 -11.45 12.89
C LEU A 597 6.11 -12.34 12.91
N LYS A 598 5.95 -13.68 12.86
CA LYS A 598 7.07 -14.63 12.75
C LYS A 598 7.89 -14.47 11.47
N HIS A 599 7.32 -13.88 10.41
CA HIS A 599 8.13 -13.53 9.25
C HIS A 599 9.17 -12.44 9.57
N LEU A 600 8.85 -11.47 10.44
CA LEU A 600 9.82 -10.45 10.86
C LEU A 600 10.94 -11.04 11.72
N GLU A 601 10.63 -12.05 12.54
CA GLU A 601 11.62 -12.75 13.37
C GLU A 601 12.73 -13.42 12.55
N ASN A 602 12.38 -13.99 11.39
CA ASN A 602 13.30 -14.79 10.58
C ASN A 602 13.88 -14.05 9.35
N ASN A 603 13.31 -12.90 8.97
CA ASN A 603 13.74 -12.17 7.77
C ASN A 603 14.36 -10.82 8.14
N TYR A 604 15.53 -10.53 7.56
CA TYR A 604 16.26 -9.27 7.76
C TYR A 604 16.17 -8.31 6.57
N SER A 605 15.70 -8.79 5.42
CA SER A 605 15.51 -7.98 4.21
C SER A 605 14.19 -7.22 4.27
N GLY A 606 14.26 -5.89 4.21
CA GLY A 606 13.08 -5.04 4.14
C GLY A 606 12.22 -5.31 2.92
N ALA A 607 12.83 -5.46 1.74
CA ALA A 607 12.11 -5.68 0.48
C ALA A 607 11.30 -7.00 0.51
N THR A 608 11.91 -8.07 1.03
CA THR A 608 11.24 -9.37 1.19
C THR A 608 10.06 -9.27 2.15
N LEU A 609 10.21 -8.53 3.25
CA LEU A 609 9.14 -8.30 4.21
C LEU A 609 8.00 -7.49 3.61
N ALA A 610 8.30 -6.49 2.79
CA ALA A 610 7.30 -5.69 2.10
C ALA A 610 6.50 -6.53 1.08
N GLU A 611 7.16 -7.44 0.35
CA GLU A 611 6.47 -8.38 -0.56
C GLU A 611 5.55 -9.36 0.19
N LEU A 612 6.01 -9.88 1.33
CA LEU A 612 5.19 -10.74 2.18
C LEU A 612 3.99 -9.98 2.75
N ASP A 613 4.18 -8.73 3.18
CA ASP A 613 3.09 -7.89 3.68
C ASP A 613 2.06 -7.61 2.58
N LEU A 614 2.52 -7.34 1.35
CA LEU A 614 1.65 -7.13 0.19
C LEU A 614 0.81 -8.36 -0.12
N LYS A 615 1.40 -9.55 -0.04
CA LYS A 615 0.70 -10.83 -0.24
C LYS A 615 -0.31 -11.13 0.87
N LEU A 616 0.02 -10.79 2.12
CA LEU A 616 -0.80 -11.15 3.29
C LEU A 616 -1.91 -10.14 3.59
N ARG A 617 -1.67 -8.83 3.37
CA ARG A 617 -2.64 -7.75 3.67
C ARG A 617 -3.31 -7.17 2.42
N GLY A 618 -2.72 -7.36 1.24
CA GLY A 618 -3.15 -6.67 0.02
C GLY A 618 -2.69 -5.20 -0.04
N PRO A 619 -2.87 -4.53 -1.18
CA PRO A 619 -2.31 -3.19 -1.43
C PRO A 619 -2.99 -2.06 -0.63
N GLY A 620 -4.25 -2.22 -0.21
CA GLY A 620 -5.03 -1.17 0.45
C GLY A 620 -4.53 -0.78 1.85
N ASP A 621 -3.84 -1.68 2.55
CA ASP A 621 -3.29 -1.46 3.90
C ASP A 621 -1.85 -0.94 3.88
N LEU A 622 -1.06 -1.25 2.84
CA LEU A 622 0.35 -0.84 2.75
C LEU A 622 0.53 0.67 2.57
N PHE A 623 -0.42 1.29 1.88
CA PHE A 623 -0.36 2.71 1.53
C PHE A 623 -1.48 3.52 2.21
N GLY A 624 -2.37 2.90 2.97
CA GLY A 624 -3.45 3.58 3.68
C GLY A 624 -4.51 4.20 2.75
N LYS A 625 -5.74 4.31 3.26
CA LYS A 625 -6.93 4.76 2.49
C LYS A 625 -6.90 6.22 2.00
N ALA A 626 -5.84 6.98 2.29
CA ALA A 626 -5.77 8.42 2.05
C ALA A 626 -4.52 8.88 1.26
N GLN A 627 -3.68 7.97 0.76
CA GLN A 627 -2.54 8.37 -0.05
C GLN A 627 -2.99 8.70 -1.49
N HIS A 628 -3.14 9.99 -1.76
CA HIS A 628 -3.30 10.53 -3.11
C HIS A 628 -2.07 10.13 -3.95
N GLY A 629 -2.26 9.29 -4.98
CA GLY A 629 -1.23 9.01 -6.00
C GLY A 629 -1.08 7.55 -6.43
N TYR A 630 -1.59 6.58 -5.68
CA TYR A 630 -1.53 5.16 -6.07
C TYR A 630 -2.75 4.75 -6.91
N PRO A 631 -2.58 4.12 -8.09
CA PRO A 631 -3.70 3.59 -8.85
C PRO A 631 -4.46 2.53 -8.04
N GLN A 632 -5.76 2.74 -7.80
CA GLN A 632 -6.59 1.69 -7.21
C GLN A 632 -6.95 0.69 -8.30
N LEU A 633 -6.30 -0.48 -8.26
CA LEU A 633 -6.63 -1.61 -9.12
C LEU A 633 -8.00 -2.17 -8.73
N LYS A 634 -8.87 -2.41 -9.72
CA LYS A 634 -10.19 -3.04 -9.50
C LYS A 634 -10.09 -4.55 -9.58
N VAL A 635 -9.17 -5.08 -10.40
CA VAL A 635 -9.02 -6.53 -10.63
C VAL A 635 -7.59 -7.00 -10.41
N GLY A 636 -6.60 -6.25 -10.89
CA GLY A 636 -5.19 -6.59 -10.77
C GLY A 636 -4.73 -6.64 -9.32
N SER A 637 -3.78 -7.53 -9.03
CA SER A 637 -3.10 -7.57 -7.75
C SER A 637 -1.64 -7.22 -7.92
N TYR A 638 -1.14 -6.25 -7.13
CA TYR A 638 0.29 -5.94 -7.08
C TYR A 638 1.14 -7.11 -6.58
N SER A 639 0.56 -8.19 -6.08
CA SER A 639 1.31 -9.42 -5.77
C SER A 639 1.68 -10.25 -7.02
N ASP A 640 1.05 -9.98 -8.17
CA ASP A 640 1.22 -10.75 -9.41
C ASP A 640 2.37 -10.18 -10.27
N LEU A 641 3.59 -10.61 -9.94
CA LEU A 641 4.80 -10.18 -10.64
C LEU A 641 4.82 -10.61 -12.11
N GLU A 642 4.25 -11.77 -12.42
CA GLU A 642 4.26 -12.30 -13.80
C GLU A 642 3.38 -11.45 -14.70
N LEU A 643 2.16 -11.13 -14.26
CA LEU A 643 1.23 -10.28 -15.00
C LEU A 643 1.81 -8.88 -15.23
N ILE A 644 2.43 -8.30 -14.20
CA ILE A 644 3.11 -6.99 -14.31
C ILE A 644 4.22 -7.03 -15.36
N LYS A 645 5.05 -8.09 -15.38
CA LYS A 645 6.13 -8.24 -16.36
C LYS A 645 5.59 -8.41 -17.78
N LYS A 646 4.55 -9.24 -17.97
CA LYS A 646 3.88 -9.41 -19.26
C LYS A 646 3.34 -8.08 -19.78
N ALA A 647 2.60 -7.35 -18.94
CA ALA A 647 2.03 -6.04 -19.29
C ALA A 647 3.11 -5.00 -19.64
N ARG A 648 4.22 -4.97 -18.88
CA ARG A 648 5.36 -4.11 -19.16
C ARG A 648 6.03 -4.44 -20.48
N SER A 649 6.29 -5.71 -20.77
CA SER A 649 6.90 -6.13 -22.03
C SER A 649 6.03 -5.73 -23.24
N ALA A 650 4.71 -5.92 -23.13
CA ALA A 650 3.77 -5.47 -24.15
C ALA A 650 3.79 -3.94 -24.32
N ALA A 651 3.84 -3.19 -23.23
CA ALA A 651 3.91 -1.73 -23.28
C ALA A 651 5.24 -1.22 -23.89
N GLU A 652 6.37 -1.84 -23.57
CA GLU A 652 7.69 -1.52 -24.16
C GLU A 652 7.71 -1.77 -25.67
N LYS A 653 7.04 -2.83 -26.15
CA LYS A 653 6.88 -3.13 -27.58
C LYS A 653 5.98 -2.14 -28.31
N LEU A 654 4.88 -1.72 -27.69
CA LEU A 654 3.88 -0.87 -28.34
C LEU A 654 4.18 0.62 -28.27
N LEU A 655 4.92 1.09 -27.26
CA LEU A 655 5.20 2.52 -27.09
C LEU A 655 5.87 3.18 -28.32
N PRO A 656 6.85 2.56 -29.01
CA PRO A 656 7.44 3.12 -30.22
C PRO A 656 6.45 3.27 -31.38
N GLU A 657 5.43 2.41 -31.44
CA GLU A 657 4.44 2.37 -32.52
C GLU A 657 3.08 2.95 -32.13
N ILE A 658 3.01 3.68 -31.01
CA ILE A 658 1.74 4.11 -30.40
C ILE A 658 0.88 4.97 -31.32
N GLU A 659 1.49 5.66 -32.29
CA GLU A 659 0.78 6.45 -33.30
C GLU A 659 -0.11 5.59 -34.21
N LYS A 660 0.24 4.31 -34.41
CA LYS A 660 -0.56 3.35 -35.18
C LYS A 660 -1.81 2.86 -34.41
N PHE A 661 -1.89 3.12 -33.10
CA PHE A 661 -2.96 2.63 -32.22
C PHE A 661 -3.69 3.78 -31.51
N PRO A 662 -4.63 4.47 -32.18
CA PRO A 662 -5.34 5.61 -31.61
C PRO A 662 -6.09 5.32 -30.31
N SER A 663 -6.62 4.11 -30.14
CA SER A 663 -7.29 3.66 -28.90
C SER A 663 -6.33 3.63 -27.70
N ILE A 664 -5.10 3.15 -27.90
CA ILE A 664 -4.06 3.13 -26.88
C ILE A 664 -3.52 4.54 -26.62
N LYS A 665 -3.39 5.36 -27.67
CA LYS A 665 -3.00 6.77 -27.52
C LYS A 665 -3.96 7.55 -26.62
N LYS A 666 -5.28 7.30 -26.73
CA LYS A 666 -6.28 7.88 -25.81
C LYS A 666 -6.04 7.52 -24.34
N LEU A 667 -5.42 6.37 -24.05
CA LEU A 667 -5.04 5.98 -22.67
C LEU A 667 -3.90 6.84 -22.13
N LEU A 668 -3.05 7.41 -22.99
CA LEU A 668 -2.04 8.40 -22.60
C LEU A 668 -2.64 9.79 -22.37
N ASP A 669 -3.65 10.15 -23.17
CA ASP A 669 -4.31 11.46 -23.12
C ASP A 669 -5.28 11.61 -21.95
N LYS A 670 -5.71 10.51 -21.32
CA LYS A 670 -6.33 10.50 -19.98
C LYS A 670 -5.29 10.89 -18.91
N LYS A 671 -4.72 12.09 -19.01
CA LYS A 671 -3.79 12.71 -18.04
C LYS A 671 -4.44 13.07 -16.69
N GLY A 672 -5.54 12.41 -16.31
CA GLY A 672 -6.32 12.71 -15.11
C GLY A 672 -6.08 11.68 -14.01
N GLU A 673 -5.61 12.17 -12.86
CA GLU A 673 -5.61 11.52 -11.53
C GLU A 673 -4.40 10.68 -11.09
N ILE A 674 -3.51 10.26 -11.99
CA ILE A 674 -2.13 9.91 -11.55
C ILE A 674 -1.33 11.19 -11.63
N VAL A 675 -1.59 12.07 -10.64
CA VAL A 675 -0.78 13.25 -10.32
C VAL A 675 0.68 12.81 -10.42
N PRO A 676 1.58 13.60 -11.06
CA PRO A 676 2.96 13.19 -11.40
C PRO A 676 3.64 12.44 -10.25
N ASN A 677 4.63 11.58 -10.48
CA ASN A 677 5.54 11.29 -9.38
C ASN A 677 6.41 12.51 -9.18
#